data_AF-A0A934F376-F1
#
_entry.id   AF-A0A934F376-F1
#
_cell.length_a   1.000
_cell.length_b   1.000
_cell.length_c   1.000
_cell.angle_alpha   90.00
_cell.angle_beta   90.00
_cell.angle_gamma   90.00
#
_symmetry.space_group_name_H-M   'P 1'
#
loop_
_entity.id
_entity.type
_entity.pdbx_description
1 polymer ?
#
loop_
_entity_poly.entity_id
_entity_poly.type
_entity_poly.pdbx_seq_one_letter_code
_entity_poly.pdbx_strand_id
1 'polypeptide(L)'
;MSLLRSGLFRSLAWGVVSFGLLAASRAGEPGRSGDTVGDARFDLPGLRLAIEDLAATFGDRYPRRDEFLAELAALEAILATRPRPLDPARESALAARVDHLRRTALLANPLLDFDRLLFVRRRAETLSDYRRGQAMLHEIGMPCNHWSNSSLPRDGYENQLAVLSPVRPDGRVTLLHQPSAGGYVGEMDLHSDGARVLFAQSDATNWKIFEIGVDGSGLRQVSRMPDDVDAYDPCYLPDGRIIFGSTASFQAVPCWSGIPHRVANLYRMDADGKNVRQLCFDQDHDLYPTVRGDGQVMYSRWDYTGIRHEYLRLQMTMNPDGTGQRALYGTNSWWPNAIYFARPIPGNPDRMVAIIGDYHGVPRMGWLAIFDTSRGWQDADGVVQLIPGRDRKVVPVIKEKLVTGTWPLFLHPWPLSEKHFLVACRPAPERGWGLYLADVFDNLVLLREEPGWALLEPVPVRSIPRPPVIPDRIDPSAGDATVYVHDVYTGKAMEGVPRGTVKALRLFAYDFGYPGLAGSTRVGIGGPWEVNRILGTTPVEADGSAFFRVPANTPLSLQPVDAEGRAVQLMRSWYTAMPGEKVSCIGCHESNRELPRGPSAGPPGSQAGIVSRALQRGPVDLTPWFGPPRGFDFEREVQPVLDRYCVECHQGAPRPDGLQPPDLRARARQPDYRGFPVALGDSTLARPEEDVRRLEACIDRQGVHRDLPYGRLRFSPAYDVLFRLVRRPSVEDDVDLPRPGEFLADTSRLVQMLKRGHHGVVLDAESWSRIYTWIDLNAPCHGTWGEVYAIPGNVHQRRLELRAQYGGPTTDYELEPRRLPPVVLAAPPPPPKNPKTASAANRKRAANPAARANPLPDWTLTADEARRRQAADGPAERLVDLGGGVSLKLVRVPAGSAVVTDGGTFPFAPRAPVTFNRGFWMSACEITNRQYQAFDPNHDSGYARDFRRRLPVTERQSRPLNEPDQPVVRVSWHQAVAFCAWLGARTGLQVALPSEAQWEYACRAGTDTPFPFGALNAEFSRHANLADQNLPGLGTSLINDGAIVTVAVGRYLPNAWGLFDMHGNVAEWTSGETSAGKVVRGGSFYDLPADASATARYAYPAWRQLHDVGFRVICEPVNAAAVAATPPVAR
;
A
#
# COMPACT_ATOMS: atom_id res chain seq x y z
N MET A 1 19.14 -10.57 54.89
CA MET A 1 20.54 -10.95 55.16
C MET A 1 21.43 -10.15 54.20
N SER A 2 21.91 -8.98 54.63
CA SER A 2 23.33 -8.70 54.99
C SER A 2 24.26 -8.66 53.75
N LEU A 3 24.60 -7.51 53.16
CA LEU A 3 25.71 -6.58 53.54
C LEU A 3 27.08 -7.32 53.51
N LEU A 4 28.14 -6.96 52.77
CA LEU A 4 28.89 -5.69 52.55
C LEU A 4 30.09 -6.06 51.62
N ARG A 5 30.69 -5.24 50.74
CA ARG A 5 31.63 -4.09 50.90
C ARG A 5 32.47 -4.06 49.57
N SER A 6 33.07 -3.01 49.02
CA SER A 6 33.13 -1.56 49.26
C SER A 6 34.18 -0.92 48.34
N GLY A 7 33.91 0.33 47.91
CA GLY A 7 34.90 1.42 47.79
C GLY A 7 35.37 1.82 46.37
N LEU A 8 35.61 3.09 46.03
CA LEU A 8 35.61 4.34 46.80
C LEU A 8 35.82 5.53 45.80
N PHE A 9 35.36 6.74 46.16
CA PHE A 9 35.81 8.11 45.77
C PHE A 9 34.84 9.11 45.05
N ARG A 10 34.30 10.01 45.89
CA ARG A 10 34.26 11.50 45.88
C ARG A 10 33.77 12.31 44.64
N SER A 11 32.62 12.96 44.83
CA SER A 11 32.39 14.43 44.89
C SER A 11 33.25 15.38 44.04
N LEU A 12 32.60 16.10 43.11
CA LEU A 12 32.76 17.56 42.92
C LEU A 12 31.58 18.12 42.11
N ALA A 13 30.95 19.17 42.64
CA ALA A 13 30.01 20.04 41.94
C ALA A 13 30.76 20.90 40.89
N TRP A 14 30.03 21.53 39.96
CA TRP A 14 30.15 22.94 39.50
C TRP A 14 29.46 23.11 38.13
N GLY A 15 28.70 24.20 37.97
CA GLY A 15 28.61 24.92 36.70
C GLY A 15 27.37 24.71 35.83
N VAL A 16 26.33 25.51 36.08
CA VAL A 16 25.32 25.87 35.08
C VAL A 16 26.01 26.65 33.95
N VAL A 17 25.99 26.12 32.74
CA VAL A 17 26.24 26.90 31.51
C VAL A 17 25.17 26.53 30.49
N SER A 18 24.29 27.49 30.25
CA SER A 18 23.31 27.49 29.17
C SER A 18 24.01 27.35 27.82
N PHE A 19 23.79 26.24 27.12
CA PHE A 19 24.02 26.15 25.69
C PHE A 19 22.69 26.33 24.97
N GLY A 20 22.52 27.50 24.36
CA GLY A 20 21.44 27.77 23.43
C GLY A 20 21.61 26.89 22.19
N LEU A 21 20.62 26.04 21.92
CA LEU A 21 20.46 25.44 20.61
C LEU A 21 19.84 26.49 19.68
N LEU A 22 20.60 26.90 18.68
CA LEU A 22 20.06 27.52 17.47
C LEU A 22 19.10 26.52 16.80
N ALA A 23 17.81 26.83 16.86
CA ALA A 23 16.82 26.22 15.97
C ALA A 23 17.02 26.80 14.56
N ALA A 24 17.52 25.98 13.64
CA ALA A 24 17.43 26.27 12.21
C ALA A 24 15.96 26.10 11.80
N SER A 25 15.29 27.22 11.51
CA SER A 25 13.95 27.25 10.96
C SER A 25 13.96 26.66 9.54
N ARG A 26 13.25 25.55 9.32
CA ARG A 26 12.79 25.14 7.99
C ARG A 26 11.33 25.58 7.87
N ALA A 27 11.10 26.56 7.01
CA ALA A 27 9.78 27.02 6.63
C ALA A 27 9.04 25.88 5.89
N GLY A 28 7.80 25.57 6.30
CA GLY A 28 6.93 24.65 5.56
C GLY A 28 5.99 23.74 6.36
N GLU A 29 5.87 23.84 7.69
CA GLU A 29 4.95 23.00 8.47
C GLU A 29 3.65 23.74 8.86
N PRO A 30 2.46 23.29 8.43
CA PRO A 30 1.21 23.78 9.00
C PRO A 30 1.01 23.10 10.37
N GLY A 31 1.15 23.85 11.46
CA GLY A 31 0.60 23.44 12.75
C GLY A 31 1.47 23.63 13.99
N ARG A 32 2.75 24.02 13.90
CA ARG A 32 3.50 24.43 15.10
C ARG A 32 4.44 25.62 14.89
N SER A 33 4.15 26.65 15.68
CA SER A 33 4.92 27.85 16.03
C SER A 33 5.04 28.98 14.98
N GLY A 34 4.53 30.15 15.36
CA GLY A 34 5.18 31.42 15.08
C GLY A 34 4.45 32.40 14.16
N ASP A 35 3.78 31.93 13.11
CA ASP A 35 3.13 32.85 12.17
C ASP A 35 1.72 33.19 12.66
N THR A 36 1.42 34.49 12.65
CA THR A 36 0.26 35.15 13.27
C THR A 36 -1.07 34.58 12.76
N VAL A 37 -1.52 33.48 13.35
CA VAL A 37 -2.95 33.17 13.44
C VAL A 37 -3.51 34.25 14.36
N GLY A 38 -4.34 35.15 13.81
CA GLY A 38 -5.09 36.10 14.62
C GLY A 38 -5.77 35.38 15.76
N ASP A 39 -5.81 36.00 16.93
CA ASP A 39 -6.47 35.46 18.11
C ASP A 39 -7.88 34.96 17.74
N ALA A 40 -8.09 33.63 17.72
CA ALA A 40 -9.33 33.00 17.28
C ALA A 40 -10.56 33.46 18.09
N ARG A 41 -10.32 34.03 19.29
CA ARG A 41 -11.35 34.72 20.09
C ARG A 41 -11.99 35.91 19.36
N PHE A 42 -11.32 36.43 18.32
CA PHE A 42 -11.73 37.59 17.53
C PHE A 42 -11.75 37.34 16.01
N ASP A 43 -11.96 36.09 15.52
CA ASP A 43 -12.20 35.87 14.08
C ASP A 43 -13.57 36.44 13.65
N LEU A 44 -13.61 37.76 13.49
CA LEU A 44 -14.77 38.49 12.96
C LEU A 44 -14.98 38.26 11.46
N PRO A 45 -13.94 38.12 10.61
CA PRO A 45 -14.13 37.76 9.21
C PRO A 45 -14.92 36.46 9.02
N GLY A 46 -14.62 35.40 9.79
CA GLY A 46 -15.39 34.16 9.75
C GLY A 46 -16.84 34.31 10.18
N LEU A 47 -17.06 35.08 11.25
CA LEU A 47 -18.41 35.38 11.71
C LEU A 47 -19.20 36.22 10.69
N ARG A 48 -18.55 37.18 10.03
CA ARG A 48 -19.13 37.99 8.95
C ARG A 48 -19.61 37.10 7.82
N LEU A 49 -18.72 36.26 7.30
CA LEU A 49 -19.03 35.35 6.20
C LEU A 49 -20.22 34.44 6.54
N ALA A 50 -20.27 33.91 7.77
CA ALA A 50 -21.39 33.09 8.20
C ALA A 50 -22.71 33.86 8.28
N ILE A 51 -22.74 35.07 8.85
CA ILE A 51 -23.95 35.90 8.94
C ILE A 51 -24.43 36.32 7.55
N GLU A 52 -23.52 36.75 6.67
CA GLU A 52 -23.83 37.13 5.29
C GLU A 52 -24.34 35.94 4.48
N ASP A 53 -23.74 34.75 4.66
CA ASP A 53 -24.19 33.52 4.01
C ASP A 53 -25.60 33.11 4.46
N LEU A 54 -25.88 33.17 5.77
CA LEU A 54 -27.21 32.89 6.32
C LEU A 54 -28.24 33.91 5.81
N ALA A 55 -27.89 35.19 5.80
CA ALA A 55 -28.75 36.25 5.28
C ALA A 55 -29.07 36.05 3.79
N ALA A 56 -28.05 35.73 2.98
CA ALA A 56 -28.21 35.49 1.55
C ALA A 56 -29.01 34.20 1.26
N THR A 57 -28.76 33.14 2.01
CA THR A 57 -29.39 31.82 1.78
C THR A 57 -30.85 31.78 2.24
N PHE A 58 -31.16 32.40 3.38
CA PHE A 58 -32.46 32.25 4.04
C PHE A 58 -33.34 33.50 4.01
N GLY A 59 -32.79 34.67 3.68
CA GLY A 59 -33.54 35.93 3.63
C GLY A 59 -34.29 36.18 4.94
N ASP A 60 -35.61 36.35 4.85
CA ASP A 60 -36.47 36.67 6.00
C ASP A 60 -36.62 35.53 7.01
N ARG A 61 -36.26 34.29 6.64
CA ARG A 61 -36.20 33.18 7.60
C ARG A 61 -35.05 33.33 8.59
N TYR A 62 -34.06 34.17 8.32
CA TYR A 62 -32.99 34.53 9.26
C TYR A 62 -33.25 35.92 9.86
N PRO A 63 -34.05 36.01 10.95
CA PRO A 63 -34.46 37.28 11.52
C PRO A 63 -33.26 37.98 12.17
N ARG A 64 -33.33 39.32 12.29
CA ARG A 64 -32.30 40.16 12.93
C ARG A 64 -30.93 40.19 12.21
N ARG A 65 -30.85 39.71 10.96
CA ARG A 65 -29.64 39.76 10.12
C ARG A 65 -28.97 41.15 10.08
N ASP A 66 -29.77 42.20 9.94
CA ASP A 66 -29.27 43.58 9.87
C ASP A 66 -28.73 44.07 11.23
N GLU A 67 -29.37 43.64 12.33
CA GLU A 67 -28.88 43.92 13.70
C GLU A 67 -27.54 43.22 13.95
N PHE A 68 -27.41 41.96 13.56
CA PHE A 68 -26.17 41.19 13.73
C PHE A 68 -25.01 41.80 12.92
N LEU A 69 -25.26 42.19 11.67
CA LEU A 69 -24.26 42.87 10.84
C LEU A 69 -23.87 44.24 11.39
N ALA A 70 -24.83 44.99 11.95
CA ALA A 70 -24.56 46.27 12.59
C ALA A 70 -23.71 46.11 13.87
N GLU A 71 -24.03 45.13 14.73
CA GLU A 71 -23.21 44.85 15.92
C GLU A 71 -21.81 44.35 15.54
N LEU A 72 -21.71 43.51 14.51
CA LEU A 72 -20.43 43.04 13.99
C LEU A 72 -19.56 44.19 13.49
N ALA A 73 -20.14 45.10 12.69
CA ALA A 73 -19.44 46.28 12.20
C ALA A 73 -18.96 47.18 13.35
N ALA A 74 -19.75 47.31 14.42
CA ALA A 74 -19.34 48.03 15.62
C ALA A 74 -18.15 47.35 16.32
N LEU A 75 -18.16 46.02 16.43
CA LEU A 75 -17.05 45.25 17.02
C LEU A 75 -15.78 45.31 16.16
N GLU A 76 -15.91 45.26 14.84
CA GLU A 76 -14.81 45.44 13.89
C GLU A 76 -14.18 46.83 14.03
N ALA A 77 -15.01 47.88 14.11
CA ALA A 77 -14.53 49.24 14.34
C ALA A 77 -13.76 49.34 15.66
N ILE A 78 -14.30 48.79 16.75
CA ILE A 78 -13.62 48.74 18.07
C ILE A 78 -12.27 48.02 17.96
N LEU A 79 -12.21 46.87 17.28
CA LEU A 79 -10.97 46.09 17.11
C LEU A 79 -9.96 46.77 16.18
N ALA A 80 -10.42 47.53 15.19
CA ALA A 80 -9.57 48.28 14.26
C ALA A 80 -8.92 49.49 14.94
N THR A 81 -9.64 50.17 15.83
CA THR A 81 -9.16 51.38 16.53
C THR A 81 -8.59 51.08 17.92
N ARG A 82 -8.45 49.81 18.33
CA ARG A 82 -8.00 49.47 19.68
C ARG A 82 -6.52 49.80 19.92
N PRO A 83 -6.15 50.36 21.08
CA PRO A 83 -4.75 50.43 21.50
C PRO A 83 -4.20 49.02 21.77
N ARG A 84 -2.94 48.77 21.41
CA ARG A 84 -2.21 47.52 21.74
C ARG A 84 -1.00 47.86 22.62
N PRO A 85 -0.79 47.18 23.77
CA PRO A 85 -1.59 46.09 24.35
C PRO A 85 -2.85 46.58 25.09
N LEU A 86 -3.86 45.69 25.19
CA LEU A 86 -5.08 45.91 25.99
C LEU A 86 -4.85 45.51 27.46
N ASP A 87 -5.61 46.13 28.36
CA ASP A 87 -5.83 45.61 29.71
C ASP A 87 -6.59 44.26 29.63
N PRO A 88 -6.13 43.19 30.33
CA PRO A 88 -6.75 41.86 30.27
C PRO A 88 -8.26 41.83 30.56
N ALA A 89 -8.77 42.70 31.44
CA ALA A 89 -10.20 42.74 31.74
C ALA A 89 -11.03 43.27 30.55
N ARG A 90 -10.55 44.33 29.88
CA ARG A 90 -11.17 44.85 28.66
C ARG A 90 -11.10 43.87 27.49
N GLU A 91 -9.99 43.14 27.36
CA GLU A 91 -9.85 42.09 26.35
C GLU A 91 -10.84 40.94 26.58
N SER A 92 -10.98 40.49 27.83
CA SER A 92 -11.95 39.47 28.21
C SER A 92 -13.39 39.90 27.96
N ALA A 93 -13.75 41.14 28.30
CA ALA A 93 -15.08 41.69 28.05
C ALA A 93 -15.39 41.78 26.54
N LEU A 94 -14.41 42.18 25.71
CA LEU A 94 -14.57 42.25 24.27
C LEU A 94 -14.72 40.84 23.67
N ALA A 95 -13.93 39.87 24.12
CA ALA A 95 -14.03 38.48 23.69
C ALA A 95 -15.40 37.88 24.06
N ALA A 96 -15.91 38.17 25.26
CA ALA A 96 -17.24 37.74 25.69
C ALA A 96 -18.36 38.35 24.81
N ARG A 97 -18.20 39.60 24.37
CA ARG A 97 -19.16 40.25 23.47
C ARG A 97 -19.12 39.66 22.05
N VAL A 98 -17.95 39.36 21.53
CA VAL A 98 -17.80 38.63 20.24
C VAL A 98 -18.42 37.24 20.32
N ASP A 99 -18.14 36.50 21.40
CA ASP A 99 -18.73 35.17 21.61
C ASP A 99 -20.25 35.24 21.78
N HIS A 100 -20.78 36.27 22.44
CA HIS A 100 -22.22 36.51 22.55
C HIS A 100 -22.86 36.76 21.18
N LEU A 101 -22.29 37.65 20.35
CA LEU A 101 -22.78 37.89 19.00
C LEU A 101 -22.69 36.62 18.15
N ARG A 102 -21.56 35.90 18.18
CA ARG A 102 -21.38 34.63 17.47
C ARG A 102 -22.46 33.63 17.84
N ARG A 103 -22.72 33.42 19.14
CA ARG A 103 -23.75 32.49 19.61
C ARG A 103 -25.14 32.93 19.18
N THR A 104 -25.50 34.19 19.39
CA THR A 104 -26.86 34.67 19.06
C THR A 104 -27.13 34.68 17.57
N ALA A 105 -26.17 35.11 16.77
CA ALA A 105 -26.29 35.15 15.32
C ALA A 105 -26.32 33.74 14.71
N LEU A 106 -25.43 32.84 15.11
CA LEU A 106 -25.34 31.51 14.49
C LEU A 106 -26.35 30.50 15.04
N LEU A 107 -26.86 30.67 16.27
CA LEU A 107 -27.97 29.85 16.78
C LEU A 107 -29.34 30.30 16.26
N ALA A 108 -29.44 31.50 15.68
CA ALA A 108 -30.61 31.91 14.90
C ALA A 108 -30.64 31.28 13.49
N ASN A 109 -29.70 30.38 13.16
CA ASN A 109 -29.62 29.69 11.88
C ASN A 109 -30.91 28.88 11.60
N PRO A 110 -31.60 29.15 10.48
CA PRO A 110 -32.84 28.46 10.11
C PRO A 110 -32.69 26.95 9.84
N LEU A 111 -31.46 26.43 9.75
CA LEU A 111 -31.18 24.99 9.68
C LEU A 111 -31.37 24.27 11.01
N LEU A 112 -31.45 24.99 12.14
CA LEU A 112 -31.76 24.46 13.47
C LEU A 112 -33.28 24.44 13.73
N ASP A 113 -34.09 24.21 12.69
CA ASP A 113 -35.55 24.21 12.72
C ASP A 113 -36.17 22.93 13.32
N PHE A 114 -35.48 22.32 14.28
CA PHE A 114 -35.91 21.13 15.00
C PHE A 114 -35.78 21.35 16.51
N ASP A 115 -36.80 20.92 17.26
CA ASP A 115 -36.85 21.18 18.70
C ASP A 115 -36.01 20.19 19.53
N ARG A 116 -35.76 18.99 19.01
CA ARG A 116 -35.12 17.89 19.74
C ARG A 116 -33.82 17.46 19.08
N LEU A 117 -32.76 17.36 19.87
CA LEU A 117 -31.47 16.78 19.49
C LEU A 117 -31.21 15.52 20.32
N LEU A 118 -31.13 14.37 19.66
CA LEU A 118 -30.75 13.10 20.28
C LEU A 118 -29.22 13.02 20.39
N PHE A 119 -28.69 12.48 21.49
CA PHE A 119 -27.26 12.30 21.69
C PHE A 119 -26.97 11.19 22.71
N VAL A 120 -25.74 10.68 22.69
CA VAL A 120 -25.21 9.78 23.72
C VAL A 120 -24.53 10.60 24.80
N ARG A 121 -24.87 10.31 26.06
CA ARG A 121 -24.30 10.94 27.25
C ARG A 121 -23.54 9.89 28.05
N ARG A 122 -22.22 10.00 28.17
CA ARG A 122 -21.35 9.00 28.85
C ARG A 122 -20.45 9.64 29.90
N ARG A 123 -20.33 9.04 31.08
CA ARG A 123 -19.47 9.56 32.16
C ARG A 123 -18.01 9.52 31.72
N ALA A 124 -17.28 10.61 31.99
CA ALA A 124 -15.92 10.83 31.49
C ALA A 124 -14.99 11.41 32.57
N GLU A 125 -15.14 11.00 33.84
CA GLU A 125 -14.38 11.58 34.95
C GLU A 125 -12.87 11.65 34.68
N THR A 126 -12.31 12.83 34.94
CA THR A 126 -10.90 13.18 34.74
C THR A 126 -9.98 12.23 35.53
N LEU A 127 -9.40 11.23 34.86
CA LEU A 127 -8.32 10.42 35.38
C LEU A 127 -7.01 10.76 34.68
N SER A 128 -6.07 11.20 35.51
CA SER A 128 -4.72 11.60 35.18
C SER A 128 -3.89 10.47 34.57
N ASP A 129 -2.95 10.88 33.71
CA ASP A 129 -1.82 10.14 33.15
C ASP A 129 -2.03 9.36 31.84
N TYR A 130 -1.95 10.10 30.74
CA TYR A 130 -1.36 9.63 29.46
C TYR A 130 -0.02 8.88 29.67
N ARG A 131 0.65 9.04 30.83
CA ARG A 131 1.92 8.40 31.17
C ARG A 131 1.87 6.87 31.39
N ARG A 132 0.69 6.21 31.33
CA ARG A 132 0.58 4.73 31.39
C ARG A 132 -0.06 4.07 30.16
N GLY A 133 -0.04 4.72 29.00
CA GLY A 133 -0.05 4.07 27.68
C GLY A 133 -1.30 3.29 27.21
N GLN A 134 -2.34 3.07 28.02
CA GLN A 134 -3.56 2.33 27.60
C GLN A 134 -4.90 2.89 28.13
N ALA A 135 -4.91 3.75 29.15
CA ALA A 135 -6.15 4.14 29.85
C ALA A 135 -7.14 4.99 29.01
N MET A 136 -6.66 5.89 28.12
CA MET A 136 -7.54 6.75 27.31
C MET A 136 -8.38 6.00 26.27
N LEU A 137 -8.12 4.72 26.01
CA LEU A 137 -8.71 3.93 24.92
C LEU A 137 -10.15 3.46 25.18
N HIS A 138 -10.67 3.59 26.40
CA HIS A 138 -11.97 3.01 26.77
C HIS A 138 -12.95 3.99 27.42
N GLU A 139 -12.47 5.13 27.93
CA GLU A 139 -13.22 6.00 28.84
C GLU A 139 -14.48 6.62 28.21
N ILE A 140 -14.41 7.02 26.94
CA ILE A 140 -15.58 7.50 26.19
C ILE A 140 -16.16 6.46 25.23
N GLY A 141 -15.76 5.19 25.36
CA GLY A 141 -16.26 4.09 24.52
C GLY A 141 -15.88 4.20 23.03
N MET A 142 -14.64 4.59 22.72
CA MET A 142 -14.10 4.62 21.36
C MET A 142 -12.94 3.63 21.24
N PRO A 143 -13.00 2.61 20.38
CA PRO A 143 -11.90 1.65 20.29
C PRO A 143 -10.66 2.29 19.66
N CYS A 144 -9.49 1.71 19.91
CA CYS A 144 -8.30 1.96 19.10
C CYS A 144 -8.65 1.93 17.60
N ASN A 145 -7.92 2.71 16.82
CA ASN A 145 -8.08 2.77 15.36
C ASN A 145 -7.85 1.42 14.67
N HIS A 146 -7.08 0.55 15.33
CA HIS A 146 -6.76 -0.81 14.91
C HIS A 146 -7.59 -1.92 15.58
N TRP A 147 -8.66 -1.57 16.30
CA TRP A 147 -9.58 -2.53 16.94
C TRP A 147 -11.00 -2.31 16.44
N SER A 148 -11.87 -3.32 16.57
CA SER A 148 -13.31 -3.12 16.35
C SER A 148 -14.04 -2.69 17.63
N ASN A 149 -15.30 -2.28 17.50
CA ASN A 149 -16.15 -1.95 18.64
C ASN A 149 -16.34 -3.17 19.57
N SER A 150 -16.37 -4.39 19.03
CA SER A 150 -16.41 -5.64 19.81
C SER A 150 -15.17 -5.88 20.67
N SER A 151 -14.09 -5.10 20.50
CA SER A 151 -12.90 -5.13 21.37
C SER A 151 -13.05 -4.25 22.61
N LEU A 152 -14.08 -3.41 22.69
CA LEU A 152 -14.38 -2.63 23.88
C LEU A 152 -14.91 -3.56 25.00
N PRO A 153 -14.72 -3.17 26.28
CA PRO A 153 -15.48 -3.75 27.38
C PRO A 153 -16.98 -3.80 27.06
N ARG A 154 -17.67 -4.82 27.55
CA ARG A 154 -19.11 -4.98 27.33
C ARG A 154 -19.95 -4.35 28.43
N ASP A 155 -19.33 -4.00 29.56
CA ASP A 155 -19.94 -3.44 30.75
C ASP A 155 -19.03 -2.36 31.36
N GLY A 156 -19.43 -1.81 32.51
CA GLY A 156 -18.68 -0.77 33.22
C GLY A 156 -18.94 0.65 32.72
N TYR A 157 -19.94 0.85 31.86
CA TYR A 157 -20.33 2.16 31.36
C TYR A 157 -21.45 2.78 32.18
N GLU A 158 -21.27 4.05 32.53
CA GLU A 158 -22.37 4.93 32.89
C GLU A 158 -22.74 5.77 31.66
N ASN A 159 -23.66 5.26 30.83
CA ASN A 159 -24.10 5.92 29.61
C ASN A 159 -25.61 5.87 29.36
N GLN A 160 -26.09 6.86 28.64
CA GLN A 160 -27.50 7.13 28.41
C GLN A 160 -27.73 7.61 26.98
N LEU A 161 -28.85 7.23 26.39
CA LEU A 161 -29.44 7.96 25.28
C LEU A 161 -30.25 9.12 25.86
N ALA A 162 -30.00 10.34 25.38
CA ALA A 162 -30.61 11.55 25.93
C ALA A 162 -31.06 12.50 24.82
N VAL A 163 -32.03 13.35 25.16
CA VAL A 163 -32.59 14.36 24.26
C VAL A 163 -32.40 15.74 24.85
N LEU A 164 -31.87 16.67 24.07
CA LEU A 164 -31.80 18.10 24.38
C LEU A 164 -32.97 18.81 23.70
N SER A 165 -33.79 19.51 24.47
CA SER A 165 -34.89 20.33 23.93
C SER A 165 -35.18 21.56 24.81
N PRO A 166 -35.37 22.76 24.22
CA PRO A 166 -35.07 23.09 22.82
C PRO A 166 -33.55 22.98 22.52
N VAL A 167 -33.15 22.90 21.24
CA VAL A 167 -31.75 22.74 20.83
C VAL A 167 -30.95 24.04 21.00
N ARG A 168 -30.58 24.34 22.24
CA ARG A 168 -29.82 25.53 22.64
C ARG A 168 -29.10 25.29 23.99
N PRO A 169 -28.13 26.15 24.38
CA PRO A 169 -27.35 25.99 25.62
C PRO A 169 -28.14 25.74 26.91
N ASP A 170 -29.26 26.43 27.08
CA ASP A 170 -30.16 26.35 28.22
C ASP A 170 -31.26 25.29 28.08
N GLY A 171 -31.24 24.50 26.99
CA GLY A 171 -32.19 23.42 26.76
C GLY A 171 -32.15 22.35 27.85
N ARG A 172 -33.29 21.70 28.08
CA ARG A 172 -33.43 20.62 29.05
C ARG A 172 -32.92 19.31 28.45
N VAL A 173 -32.06 18.62 29.18
CA VAL A 173 -31.66 17.25 28.87
C VAL A 173 -32.63 16.27 29.53
N THR A 174 -33.20 15.37 28.74
CA THR A 174 -34.14 14.33 29.19
C THR A 174 -33.59 12.96 28.83
N LEU A 175 -33.65 12.01 29.78
CA LEU A 175 -33.24 10.63 29.58
C LEU A 175 -34.25 9.91 28.67
N LEU A 176 -33.75 9.26 27.62
CA LEU A 176 -34.54 8.41 26.73
C LEU A 176 -34.39 6.92 27.11
N HIS A 177 -33.15 6.46 27.29
CA HIS A 177 -32.84 5.07 27.60
C HIS A 177 -31.52 4.95 28.36
N GLN A 178 -31.44 3.99 29.28
CA GLN A 178 -30.22 3.63 30.00
C GLN A 178 -30.14 2.11 30.14
N PRO A 179 -29.02 1.46 29.75
CA PRO A 179 -28.84 0.03 29.98
C PRO A 179 -28.83 -0.31 31.48
N SER A 180 -29.57 -1.34 31.88
CA SER A 180 -29.77 -1.71 33.28
C SER A 180 -28.52 -2.31 33.97
N ALA A 181 -27.55 -2.79 33.20
CA ALA A 181 -26.38 -3.53 33.70
C ALA A 181 -25.03 -2.82 33.42
N GLY A 182 -25.05 -1.52 33.15
CA GLY A 182 -23.83 -0.76 32.81
C GLY A 182 -23.22 -1.16 31.45
N GLY A 183 -24.02 -1.73 30.56
CA GLY A 183 -23.61 -2.03 29.18
C GLY A 183 -23.39 -0.76 28.35
N TYR A 184 -22.64 -0.90 27.26
CA TYR A 184 -22.48 0.15 26.25
C TYR A 184 -23.84 0.51 25.64
N VAL A 185 -24.05 1.79 25.30
CA VAL A 185 -25.13 2.25 24.41
C VAL A 185 -24.60 3.31 23.45
N GLY A 186 -24.93 3.23 22.16
CA GLY A 186 -24.48 4.19 21.14
C GLY A 186 -24.72 3.70 19.71
N GLU A 187 -23.98 4.25 18.75
CA GLU A 187 -24.08 3.92 17.32
C GLU A 187 -25.50 4.10 16.77
N MET A 188 -26.03 5.30 16.97
CA MET A 188 -27.42 5.62 16.65
C MET A 188 -27.64 5.87 15.15
N ASP A 189 -28.75 5.33 14.64
CA ASP A 189 -29.27 5.67 13.32
C ASP A 189 -30.77 6.00 13.41
N LEU A 190 -31.14 7.24 13.07
CA LEU A 190 -32.53 7.70 13.12
C LEU A 190 -33.26 7.30 11.84
N HIS A 191 -34.44 6.69 11.99
CA HIS A 191 -35.27 6.32 10.86
C HIS A 191 -35.75 7.58 10.10
N SER A 192 -35.96 7.46 8.79
CA SER A 192 -36.34 8.60 7.92
C SER A 192 -37.63 9.32 8.33
N ASP A 193 -38.53 8.67 9.07
CA ASP A 193 -39.75 9.30 9.63
C ASP A 193 -39.48 10.19 10.85
N GLY A 194 -38.29 10.15 11.44
CA GLY A 194 -37.93 10.89 12.65
C GLY A 194 -38.59 10.38 13.93
N ALA A 195 -39.23 9.20 13.91
CA ALA A 195 -40.01 8.68 15.03
C ALA A 195 -39.32 7.57 15.82
N ARG A 196 -38.35 6.86 15.22
CA ARG A 196 -37.68 5.70 15.81
C ARG A 196 -36.19 5.72 15.54
N VAL A 197 -35.40 5.14 16.43
CA VAL A 197 -33.93 5.09 16.35
C VAL A 197 -33.44 3.67 16.59
N LEU A 198 -32.52 3.21 15.73
CA LEU A 198 -31.71 2.02 15.98
C LEU A 198 -30.46 2.42 16.77
N PHE A 199 -29.98 1.52 17.63
CA PHE A 199 -28.73 1.69 18.35
C PHE A 199 -28.14 0.34 18.73
N ALA A 200 -26.82 0.33 18.98
CA ALA A 200 -26.12 -0.81 19.54
C ALA A 200 -26.13 -0.74 21.08
N GLN A 201 -26.29 -1.90 21.71
CA GLN A 201 -26.15 -2.07 23.14
C GLN A 201 -25.45 -3.39 23.45
N SER A 202 -24.52 -3.38 24.40
CA SER A 202 -23.89 -4.61 24.89
C SER A 202 -24.51 -5.07 26.21
N ASP A 203 -24.36 -6.36 26.49
CA ASP A 203 -24.55 -6.95 27.81
C ASP A 203 -23.41 -7.90 28.16
N ALA A 204 -23.54 -8.65 29.26
CA ALA A 204 -22.51 -9.59 29.70
C ALA A 204 -22.15 -10.66 28.64
N THR A 205 -23.06 -10.92 27.68
CA THR A 205 -22.91 -11.99 26.69
C THR A 205 -22.34 -11.50 25.38
N ASN A 206 -22.91 -10.46 24.76
CA ASN A 206 -22.49 -9.94 23.44
C ASN A 206 -23.07 -8.55 23.14
N TRP A 207 -22.75 -8.02 21.96
CA TRP A 207 -23.36 -6.80 21.41
C TRP A 207 -24.61 -7.12 20.60
N LYS A 208 -25.65 -6.31 20.75
CA LYS A 208 -26.96 -6.49 20.14
C LYS A 208 -27.51 -5.16 19.61
N ILE A 209 -28.45 -5.25 18.68
CA ILE A 209 -29.13 -4.09 18.07
C ILE A 209 -30.52 -3.95 18.68
N PHE A 210 -30.87 -2.73 19.05
CA PHE A 210 -32.17 -2.36 19.61
C PHE A 210 -32.81 -1.24 18.80
N GLU A 211 -34.14 -1.15 18.88
CA GLU A 211 -34.93 -0.05 18.34
C GLU A 211 -35.79 0.53 19.48
N ILE A 212 -35.93 1.86 19.52
CA ILE A 212 -36.82 2.57 20.46
C ILE A 212 -37.48 3.76 19.74
N GLY A 213 -38.68 4.15 20.19
CA GLY A 213 -39.29 5.41 19.80
C GLY A 213 -38.53 6.60 20.37
N VAL A 214 -38.48 7.72 19.64
CA VAL A 214 -37.86 8.98 20.12
C VAL A 214 -38.62 9.62 21.29
N ASP A 215 -39.77 9.06 21.66
CA ASP A 215 -40.56 9.38 22.84
C ASP A 215 -40.26 8.47 24.04
N GLY A 216 -39.39 7.47 23.87
CA GLY A 216 -38.99 6.48 24.88
C GLY A 216 -39.86 5.23 24.91
N SER A 217 -40.87 5.12 24.04
CA SER A 217 -41.75 3.97 23.96
C SER A 217 -41.18 2.86 23.07
N GLY A 218 -41.71 1.64 23.21
CA GLY A 218 -41.49 0.57 22.23
C GLY A 218 -40.07 0.01 22.15
N LEU A 219 -39.27 0.11 23.22
CA LEU A 219 -37.93 -0.50 23.27
C LEU A 219 -38.02 -2.00 22.96
N ARG A 220 -37.29 -2.44 21.92
CA ARG A 220 -37.20 -3.85 21.52
C ARG A 220 -35.80 -4.22 21.05
N GLN A 221 -35.39 -5.46 21.32
CA GLN A 221 -34.23 -6.05 20.66
C GLN A 221 -34.61 -6.45 19.23
N VAL A 222 -33.78 -6.06 18.26
CA VAL A 222 -33.98 -6.39 16.83
C VAL A 222 -33.14 -7.58 16.43
N SER A 223 -31.85 -7.57 16.73
CA SER A 223 -30.92 -8.63 16.32
C SER A 223 -31.23 -9.96 17.03
N ARG A 224 -31.15 -11.07 16.28
CA ARG A 224 -31.36 -12.44 16.79
C ARG A 224 -30.13 -13.34 16.59
N MET A 225 -28.94 -12.73 16.61
CA MET A 225 -27.69 -13.43 16.38
C MET A 225 -27.35 -14.33 17.59
N PRO A 226 -26.63 -15.45 17.38
CA PRO A 226 -26.15 -16.31 18.46
C PRO A 226 -25.30 -15.57 19.51
N ASP A 227 -25.27 -16.10 20.73
CA ASP A 227 -24.56 -15.49 21.86
C ASP A 227 -23.03 -15.40 21.68
N ASP A 228 -22.46 -16.23 20.80
CA ASP A 228 -21.04 -16.25 20.52
C ASP A 228 -20.62 -15.24 19.44
N VAL A 229 -21.52 -14.40 18.92
CA VAL A 229 -21.23 -13.36 17.92
C VAL A 229 -21.79 -12.01 18.36
N ASP A 230 -21.20 -10.93 17.87
CA ASP A 230 -21.60 -9.56 18.17
C ASP A 230 -22.35 -8.96 16.97
N ALA A 231 -23.33 -8.09 17.22
CA ALA A 231 -24.06 -7.30 16.23
C ALA A 231 -24.15 -5.83 16.67
N TYR A 232 -23.67 -4.92 15.81
CA TYR A 232 -23.52 -3.48 16.12
C TYR A 232 -23.46 -2.65 14.83
N ASP A 233 -23.23 -1.33 14.93
CA ASP A 233 -23.25 -0.34 13.83
C ASP A 233 -24.51 -0.47 12.93
N PRO A 234 -25.74 -0.41 13.48
CA PRO A 234 -26.95 -0.58 12.69
C PRO A 234 -27.24 0.62 11.78
N CYS A 235 -27.80 0.36 10.60
CA CYS A 235 -28.28 1.37 9.67
C CYS A 235 -29.58 0.95 9.01
N TYR A 236 -30.57 1.83 8.98
CA TYR A 236 -31.83 1.60 8.28
C TYR A 236 -31.64 1.65 6.76
N LEU A 237 -32.26 0.71 6.05
CA LEU A 237 -32.41 0.75 4.61
C LEU A 237 -33.75 1.40 4.19
N PRO A 238 -33.84 1.98 2.98
CA PRO A 238 -35.07 2.64 2.51
C PRO A 238 -36.32 1.75 2.44
N ASP A 239 -36.14 0.43 2.34
CA ASP A 239 -37.23 -0.56 2.31
C ASP A 239 -37.61 -1.09 3.70
N GLY A 240 -36.98 -0.58 4.76
CA GLY A 240 -37.22 -0.98 6.15
C GLY A 240 -36.34 -2.14 6.64
N ARG A 241 -35.52 -2.75 5.77
CA ARG A 241 -34.48 -3.70 6.20
C ARG A 241 -33.35 -2.97 6.94
N ILE A 242 -32.46 -3.73 7.57
CA ILE A 242 -31.38 -3.18 8.40
C ILE A 242 -30.05 -3.78 7.96
N ILE A 243 -29.05 -2.93 7.75
CA ILE A 243 -27.65 -3.34 7.64
C ILE A 243 -26.96 -3.15 8.98
N PHE A 244 -26.01 -4.02 9.30
CA PHE A 244 -25.26 -3.96 10.55
C PHE A 244 -23.91 -4.67 10.44
N GLY A 245 -22.96 -4.33 11.30
CA GLY A 245 -21.70 -5.05 11.47
C GLY A 245 -21.86 -6.28 12.36
N SER A 246 -21.22 -7.40 12.00
CA SER A 246 -21.20 -8.60 12.84
C SER A 246 -19.92 -9.42 12.76
N THR A 247 -19.55 -10.02 13.91
CA THR A 247 -18.38 -10.91 14.05
C THR A 247 -18.64 -12.36 13.66
N ALA A 248 -19.79 -12.65 13.01
CA ALA A 248 -20.19 -13.99 12.58
C ALA A 248 -19.29 -14.61 11.50
N SER A 249 -18.40 -13.84 10.87
CA SER A 249 -17.43 -14.38 9.90
C SER A 249 -16.33 -15.22 10.57
N PHE A 250 -16.13 -15.09 11.89
CA PHE A 250 -15.09 -15.78 12.64
C PHE A 250 -13.69 -15.57 12.06
N GLN A 251 -13.44 -14.40 11.48
CA GLN A 251 -12.14 -13.96 10.98
C GLN A 251 -11.40 -13.14 12.04
N ALA A 252 -10.08 -12.99 11.89
CA ALA A 252 -9.25 -12.24 12.80
C ALA A 252 -8.28 -11.32 12.08
N VAL A 253 -8.02 -10.17 12.70
CA VAL A 253 -7.09 -9.17 12.19
C VAL A 253 -5.65 -9.71 12.27
N PRO A 254 -4.90 -9.78 11.14
CA PRO A 254 -3.58 -10.41 11.13
C PRO A 254 -2.48 -9.69 11.94
N CYS A 255 -2.50 -8.35 12.02
CA CYS A 255 -1.44 -7.55 12.64
C CYS A 255 -1.32 -7.71 14.17
N TRP A 256 -2.23 -8.44 14.80
CA TRP A 256 -2.23 -8.77 16.24
C TRP A 256 -2.05 -10.28 16.48
N SER A 257 -1.43 -11.01 15.54
CA SER A 257 -1.31 -12.48 15.64
C SER A 257 -2.64 -13.22 15.87
N GLY A 258 -3.75 -12.61 15.45
CA GLY A 258 -5.10 -13.11 15.71
C GLY A 258 -5.52 -13.12 17.20
N ILE A 259 -4.91 -12.32 18.10
CA ILE A 259 -5.42 -12.04 19.46
C ILE A 259 -6.95 -11.75 19.36
N PRO A 260 -7.81 -12.13 20.33
CA PRO A 260 -9.22 -12.51 20.09
C PRO A 260 -10.20 -11.36 19.77
N HIS A 261 -9.75 -10.35 19.04
CA HIS A 261 -10.56 -9.35 18.36
C HIS A 261 -11.04 -9.92 17.04
N ARG A 262 -12.34 -10.20 16.96
CA ARG A 262 -12.97 -10.72 15.76
C ARG A 262 -13.27 -9.59 14.78
N VAL A 263 -13.17 -9.94 13.51
CA VAL A 263 -13.50 -9.04 12.40
C VAL A 263 -15.01 -8.88 12.29
N ALA A 264 -15.50 -7.63 12.22
CA ALA A 264 -16.86 -7.36 11.76
C ALA A 264 -16.91 -7.13 10.25
N ASN A 265 -17.78 -7.87 9.58
CA ASN A 265 -18.22 -7.55 8.22
C ASN A 265 -19.69 -7.10 8.24
N LEU A 266 -20.17 -6.51 7.15
CA LEU A 266 -21.57 -6.09 7.04
C LEU A 266 -22.51 -7.26 6.70
N TYR A 267 -23.64 -7.27 7.39
CA TYR A 267 -24.77 -8.18 7.21
C TYR A 267 -26.05 -7.37 7.03
N ARG A 268 -27.07 -8.00 6.45
CA ARG A 268 -28.44 -7.47 6.32
C ARG A 268 -29.41 -8.37 7.04
N MET A 269 -30.47 -7.80 7.62
CA MET A 269 -31.64 -8.51 8.15
C MET A 269 -32.93 -7.76 7.84
N ASP A 270 -34.07 -8.44 7.96
CA ASP A 270 -35.38 -7.80 7.94
C ASP A 270 -35.63 -7.00 9.23
N ALA A 271 -36.63 -6.11 9.22
CA ALA A 271 -36.98 -5.25 10.36
C ALA A 271 -37.32 -6.02 11.65
N ASP A 272 -37.71 -7.29 11.53
CA ASP A 272 -38.04 -8.19 12.64
C ASP A 272 -36.84 -9.02 13.14
N GLY A 273 -35.67 -8.86 12.52
CA GLY A 273 -34.42 -9.55 12.85
C GLY A 273 -34.22 -10.92 12.19
N LYS A 274 -35.08 -11.31 11.25
CA LYS A 274 -34.95 -12.57 10.49
C LYS A 274 -34.21 -12.37 9.16
N ASN A 275 -34.03 -13.46 8.42
CA ASN A 275 -33.46 -13.49 7.08
C ASN A 275 -32.08 -12.81 6.98
N VAL A 276 -31.23 -13.09 7.97
CA VAL A 276 -29.88 -12.54 8.04
C VAL A 276 -29.04 -13.07 6.88
N ARG A 277 -28.31 -12.18 6.19
CA ARG A 277 -27.36 -12.52 5.12
C ARG A 277 -26.09 -11.67 5.20
N GLN A 278 -24.94 -12.29 5.01
CA GLN A 278 -23.65 -11.59 4.88
C GLN A 278 -23.56 -10.83 3.55
N LEU A 279 -23.06 -9.60 3.57
CA LEU A 279 -22.86 -8.76 2.39
C LEU A 279 -21.38 -8.58 2.04
N CYS A 280 -20.54 -8.38 3.07
CA CYS A 280 -19.11 -8.17 2.91
C CYS A 280 -18.34 -9.41 3.34
N PHE A 281 -17.34 -9.79 2.53
CA PHE A 281 -16.52 -10.98 2.72
C PHE A 281 -15.05 -10.56 2.74
N ASP A 282 -14.73 -9.71 3.72
CA ASP A 282 -13.52 -8.90 3.73
C ASP A 282 -12.57 -9.33 4.85
N GLN A 283 -11.27 -9.18 4.61
CA GLN A 283 -10.18 -9.60 5.50
C GLN A 283 -10.32 -9.03 6.92
N ASP A 284 -10.64 -7.75 6.99
CA ASP A 284 -10.71 -6.95 8.21
C ASP A 284 -12.07 -6.24 8.31
N HIS A 285 -12.14 -5.15 9.07
CA HIS A 285 -13.41 -4.54 9.46
C HIS A 285 -14.09 -3.76 8.33
N ASP A 286 -15.40 -4.00 8.18
CA ASP A 286 -16.33 -3.12 7.49
C ASP A 286 -17.17 -2.38 8.54
N LEU A 287 -17.12 -1.05 8.52
CA LEU A 287 -17.62 -0.22 9.62
C LEU A 287 -18.45 0.96 9.12
N TYR A 288 -19.30 1.48 9.99
CA TYR A 288 -20.06 2.73 9.79
C TYR A 288 -20.90 2.76 8.49
N PRO A 289 -21.77 1.77 8.26
CA PRO A 289 -22.70 1.82 7.13
C PRO A 289 -23.64 3.03 7.26
N THR A 290 -23.86 3.75 6.16
CA THR A 290 -24.85 4.83 6.09
C THR A 290 -25.45 4.92 4.69
N VAL A 291 -26.75 5.24 4.60
CA VAL A 291 -27.44 5.35 3.30
C VAL A 291 -27.23 6.73 2.69
N ARG A 292 -26.85 6.76 1.42
CA ARG A 292 -26.68 7.95 0.59
C ARG A 292 -28.02 8.40 0.01
N GLY A 293 -28.08 9.65 -0.49
CA GLY A 293 -29.29 10.21 -1.09
C GLY A 293 -29.79 9.47 -2.35
N ASP A 294 -28.92 8.67 -2.98
CA ASP A 294 -29.22 7.80 -4.13
C ASP A 294 -29.73 6.40 -3.74
N GLY A 295 -29.80 6.09 -2.44
CA GLY A 295 -30.20 4.79 -1.92
C GLY A 295 -29.07 3.75 -1.80
N GLN A 296 -27.85 4.07 -2.27
CA GLN A 296 -26.68 3.22 -2.06
C GLN A 296 -26.18 3.34 -0.61
N VAL A 297 -25.44 2.33 -0.15
CA VAL A 297 -24.81 2.29 1.16
C VAL A 297 -23.36 2.74 1.01
N MET A 298 -22.91 3.63 1.87
CA MET A 298 -21.51 4.02 2.06
C MET A 298 -20.99 3.41 3.36
N TYR A 299 -19.75 2.92 3.38
CA TYR A 299 -19.13 2.32 4.56
C TYR A 299 -17.61 2.42 4.48
N SER A 300 -16.91 2.20 5.59
CA SER A 300 -15.45 2.12 5.64
C SER A 300 -15.01 0.65 5.54
N ARG A 301 -14.08 0.31 4.65
CA ARG A 301 -13.42 -1.01 4.60
C ARG A 301 -11.96 -0.88 5.02
N TRP A 302 -11.53 -1.83 5.83
CA TRP A 302 -10.13 -2.06 6.17
C TRP A 302 -9.50 -3.11 5.22
N ASP A 303 -8.34 -2.80 4.62
CA ASP A 303 -7.57 -3.66 3.71
C ASP A 303 -6.05 -3.64 4.02
N TYR A 304 -5.40 -4.81 4.08
CA TYR A 304 -3.95 -5.01 4.25
C TYR A 304 -3.25 -5.72 3.09
N THR A 305 -3.97 -6.10 2.06
CA THR A 305 -3.50 -7.12 1.13
C THR A 305 -2.39 -6.59 0.22
N GLY A 306 -1.14 -6.88 0.58
CA GLY A 306 0.05 -6.47 -0.17
C GLY A 306 0.37 -4.97 -0.05
N ILE A 307 -0.18 -4.31 0.98
CA ILE A 307 0.00 -2.89 1.29
C ILE A 307 0.24 -2.69 2.79
N ARG A 308 0.78 -1.52 3.17
CA ARG A 308 1.07 -1.18 4.56
C ARG A 308 -0.20 -1.08 5.41
N HIS A 309 -0.09 -1.57 6.64
CA HIS A 309 -1.19 -1.68 7.59
C HIS A 309 -1.44 -0.39 8.39
N GLU A 310 -0.59 0.64 8.31
CA GLU A 310 -0.74 1.88 9.10
C GLU A 310 -1.60 2.97 8.42
N TYR A 311 -2.08 2.71 7.21
CA TYR A 311 -2.80 3.66 6.35
C TYR A 311 -4.10 3.02 5.85
N LEU A 312 -5.19 3.23 6.58
CA LEU A 312 -6.35 2.35 6.57
C LEU A 312 -7.68 3.09 6.55
N ARG A 313 -8.70 2.41 6.00
CA ARG A 313 -10.11 2.84 5.82
C ARG A 313 -10.35 3.51 4.49
N LEU A 314 -10.55 2.66 3.49
CA LEU A 314 -11.13 3.01 2.22
C LEU A 314 -12.61 3.35 2.45
N GLN A 315 -13.08 4.48 1.93
CA GLN A 315 -14.52 4.64 1.80
C GLN A 315 -15.00 3.84 0.61
N MET A 316 -15.96 2.97 0.86
CA MET A 316 -16.58 2.07 -0.09
C MET A 316 -18.04 2.44 -0.29
N THR A 317 -18.62 1.95 -1.38
CA THR A 317 -20.07 1.98 -1.59
C THR A 317 -20.57 0.67 -2.21
N MET A 318 -21.84 0.35 -1.96
CA MET A 318 -22.54 -0.81 -2.52
C MET A 318 -24.05 -0.55 -2.60
N ASN A 319 -24.78 -1.38 -3.35
CA ASN A 319 -26.23 -1.44 -3.24
C ASN A 319 -26.65 -2.13 -1.92
N PRO A 320 -27.89 -1.91 -1.42
CA PRO A 320 -28.40 -2.55 -0.20
C PRO A 320 -28.37 -4.09 -0.17
N ASP A 321 -28.21 -4.75 -1.32
CA ASP A 321 -28.06 -6.20 -1.46
C ASP A 321 -26.60 -6.66 -1.60
N GLY A 322 -25.62 -5.79 -1.37
CA GLY A 322 -24.20 -6.11 -1.47
C GLY A 322 -23.65 -6.12 -2.89
N THR A 323 -24.46 -5.92 -3.93
CA THR A 323 -23.98 -5.80 -5.32
C THR A 323 -23.30 -4.44 -5.55
N GLY A 324 -22.41 -4.36 -6.54
CA GLY A 324 -21.77 -3.11 -6.95
C GLY A 324 -20.81 -2.54 -5.91
N GLN A 325 -20.19 -3.39 -5.09
CA GLN A 325 -19.13 -2.99 -4.15
C GLN A 325 -17.96 -2.35 -4.90
N ARG A 326 -17.63 -1.10 -4.56
CA ARG A 326 -16.52 -0.34 -5.17
C ARG A 326 -15.96 0.72 -4.22
N ALA A 327 -14.71 1.09 -4.44
CA ALA A 327 -14.09 2.20 -3.72
C ALA A 327 -14.69 3.55 -4.14
N LEU A 328 -15.01 4.37 -3.14
CA LEU A 328 -15.47 5.75 -3.27
C LEU A 328 -14.32 6.75 -3.08
N TYR A 329 -13.46 6.53 -2.07
CA TYR A 329 -12.32 7.41 -1.77
C TYR A 329 -11.19 6.66 -1.02
N GLY A 330 -9.95 7.04 -1.28
CA GLY A 330 -8.78 6.71 -0.45
C GLY A 330 -7.95 5.50 -0.89
N THR A 331 -8.28 4.85 -2.02
CA THR A 331 -7.45 3.73 -2.50
C THR A 331 -6.09 4.22 -3.01
N ASN A 332 -5.04 3.44 -2.73
CA ASN A 332 -3.64 3.77 -2.98
C ASN A 332 -3.26 5.20 -2.53
N SER A 333 -3.73 5.61 -1.36
CA SER A 333 -3.46 6.94 -0.79
C SER A 333 -2.65 6.81 0.48
N TRP A 334 -1.64 7.67 0.65
CA TRP A 334 -0.89 7.80 1.91
C TRP A 334 -1.59 8.72 2.89
N TRP A 335 -2.54 9.52 2.43
CA TRP A 335 -3.27 10.47 3.25
C TRP A 335 -4.76 10.49 2.88
N PRO A 336 -5.69 10.69 3.82
CA PRO A 336 -5.48 10.61 5.26
C PRO A 336 -5.13 9.19 5.70
N ASN A 337 -4.48 9.06 6.86
CA ASN A 337 -4.21 7.75 7.47
C ASN A 337 -5.47 6.96 7.80
N ALA A 338 -6.59 7.66 8.07
CA ALA A 338 -7.89 7.05 8.31
C ALA A 338 -9.06 8.02 8.14
N ILE A 339 -10.19 7.49 7.67
CA ILE A 339 -11.48 8.17 7.52
C ILE A 339 -12.50 7.50 8.44
N TYR A 340 -13.13 8.27 9.33
CA TYR A 340 -14.11 7.80 10.31
C TYR A 340 -15.44 8.56 10.20
N PHE A 341 -16.53 7.87 10.56
CA PHE A 341 -17.87 8.48 10.70
C PHE A 341 -18.31 9.28 9.47
N ALA A 342 -17.97 8.80 8.28
CA ALA A 342 -18.33 9.48 7.05
C ALA A 342 -19.86 9.55 6.90
N ARG A 343 -20.38 10.74 6.62
CA ARG A 343 -21.82 10.97 6.35
C ARG A 343 -21.97 11.70 5.01
N PRO A 344 -22.95 11.32 4.17
CA PRO A 344 -23.23 12.03 2.92
C PRO A 344 -23.75 13.44 3.24
N ILE A 345 -23.36 14.43 2.44
CA ILE A 345 -23.86 15.79 2.59
C ILE A 345 -25.24 15.91 1.90
N PRO A 346 -26.29 16.42 2.57
CA PRO A 346 -27.62 16.53 1.98
C PRO A 346 -27.62 17.35 0.69
N GLY A 347 -28.32 16.86 -0.34
CA GLY A 347 -28.45 17.54 -1.63
C GLY A 347 -27.26 17.39 -2.58
N ASN A 348 -26.18 16.72 -2.16
CA ASN A 348 -25.00 16.53 -3.00
C ASN A 348 -24.49 15.07 -2.97
N PRO A 349 -24.64 14.29 -4.06
CA PRO A 349 -24.26 12.88 -4.08
C PRO A 349 -22.74 12.65 -4.08
N ASP A 350 -21.95 13.66 -4.45
CA ASP A 350 -20.49 13.52 -4.58
C ASP A 350 -19.73 13.97 -3.33
N ARG A 351 -20.44 14.53 -2.33
CA ARG A 351 -19.84 15.09 -1.12
C ARG A 351 -20.16 14.32 0.15
N MET A 352 -19.15 14.23 1.00
CA MET A 352 -19.26 13.66 2.34
C MET A 352 -18.48 14.50 3.35
N VAL A 353 -18.92 14.45 4.60
CA VAL A 353 -18.15 14.95 5.75
C VAL A 353 -17.65 13.75 6.55
N ALA A 354 -16.42 13.79 7.03
CA ALA A 354 -15.85 12.72 7.84
C ALA A 354 -14.80 13.25 8.81
N ILE A 355 -14.35 12.38 9.71
CA ILE A 355 -13.23 12.64 10.63
C ILE A 355 -11.96 12.02 10.06
N ILE A 356 -10.95 12.84 9.82
CA ILE A 356 -9.59 12.40 9.51
C ILE A 356 -8.89 12.08 10.82
N GLY A 357 -8.49 10.83 10.99
CA GLY A 357 -7.71 10.38 12.13
C GLY A 357 -6.38 9.76 11.74
N ASP A 358 -5.81 9.00 12.66
CA ASP A 358 -4.55 8.29 12.47
C ASP A 358 -4.68 6.80 12.86
N TYR A 359 -3.60 6.02 12.89
CA TYR A 359 -3.63 4.58 13.20
C TYR A 359 -3.19 4.20 14.64
N HIS A 360 -2.21 4.90 15.22
CA HIS A 360 -1.61 4.58 16.53
C HIS A 360 -1.70 5.72 17.56
N GLY A 361 -2.48 6.75 17.25
CA GLY A 361 -2.66 7.97 18.01
C GLY A 361 -4.04 7.99 18.66
N VAL A 362 -4.78 9.08 18.47
CA VAL A 362 -6.03 9.27 19.22
C VAL A 362 -7.17 8.40 18.66
N PRO A 363 -8.01 7.77 19.52
CA PRO A 363 -9.05 6.83 19.07
C PRO A 363 -10.19 7.51 18.31
N ARG A 364 -10.34 7.21 17.00
CA ARG A 364 -11.43 7.57 16.07
C ARG A 364 -11.73 9.06 15.91
N MET A 365 -11.03 9.90 16.68
CA MET A 365 -11.17 11.36 16.72
C MET A 365 -10.06 12.02 15.91
N GLY A 366 -10.31 13.26 15.49
CA GLY A 366 -9.32 13.99 14.71
C GLY A 366 -9.90 15.24 14.07
N TRP A 367 -9.50 15.51 12.83
CA TRP A 367 -9.89 16.72 12.11
C TRP A 367 -11.21 16.51 11.36
N LEU A 368 -12.08 17.51 11.37
CA LEU A 368 -13.29 17.52 10.56
C LEU A 368 -12.90 17.88 9.12
N ALA A 369 -13.31 17.06 8.16
CA ALA A 369 -12.95 17.23 6.76
C ALA A 369 -14.16 17.08 5.84
N ILE A 370 -14.21 17.91 4.81
CA ILE A 370 -15.19 17.84 3.73
C ILE A 370 -14.50 17.27 2.49
N PHE A 371 -15.11 16.24 1.91
CA PHE A 371 -14.64 15.57 0.70
C PHE A 371 -15.63 15.80 -0.44
N ASP A 372 -15.09 15.93 -1.65
CA ASP A 372 -15.80 16.03 -2.91
C ASP A 372 -15.13 15.05 -3.91
N THR A 373 -15.78 13.91 -4.08
CA THR A 373 -15.31 12.81 -4.93
C THR A 373 -15.30 13.20 -6.42
N SER A 374 -16.01 14.26 -6.81
CA SER A 374 -15.99 14.85 -8.15
C SER A 374 -14.76 15.73 -8.41
N ARG A 375 -13.96 16.06 -7.38
CA ARG A 375 -12.67 16.77 -7.53
C ARG A 375 -11.49 15.81 -7.60
N GLY A 376 -11.45 14.84 -6.71
CA GLY A 376 -10.46 13.76 -6.69
C GLY A 376 -10.88 12.67 -5.72
N TRP A 377 -10.13 11.58 -5.68
CA TRP A 377 -10.48 10.40 -4.87
C TRP A 377 -9.27 9.74 -4.21
N GLN A 378 -8.09 10.34 -4.38
CA GLN A 378 -6.82 9.90 -3.79
C GLN A 378 -6.19 11.07 -3.05
N ASP A 379 -5.45 10.75 -1.99
CA ASP A 379 -4.75 11.71 -1.13
C ASP A 379 -5.60 12.92 -0.75
N ALA A 380 -5.13 14.14 -1.02
CA ALA A 380 -5.82 15.38 -0.74
C ALA A 380 -6.64 15.91 -1.93
N ASP A 381 -6.65 15.22 -3.08
CA ASP A 381 -7.20 15.75 -4.34
C ASP A 381 -8.71 16.05 -4.26
N GLY A 382 -9.46 15.26 -3.48
CA GLY A 382 -10.87 15.50 -3.25
C GLY A 382 -11.19 16.17 -1.93
N VAL A 383 -10.20 16.60 -1.13
CA VAL A 383 -10.49 17.31 0.11
C VAL A 383 -10.76 18.78 -0.18
N VAL A 384 -11.98 19.21 0.13
CA VAL A 384 -12.44 20.59 -0.06
C VAL A 384 -11.85 21.48 1.02
N GLN A 385 -11.95 21.05 2.28
CA GLN A 385 -11.55 21.86 3.43
C GLN A 385 -11.36 20.98 4.68
N LEU A 386 -10.39 21.35 5.51
CA LEU A 386 -10.31 20.96 6.92
C LEU A 386 -10.95 22.06 7.77
N ILE A 387 -11.71 21.69 8.79
CA ILE A 387 -12.33 22.64 9.73
C ILE A 387 -11.65 22.46 11.10
N PRO A 388 -11.02 23.51 11.67
CA PRO A 388 -10.80 24.82 11.08
C PRO A 388 -9.70 24.79 9.98
N GLY A 389 -9.74 25.74 9.06
CA GLY A 389 -8.81 25.78 7.93
C GLY A 389 -9.33 26.55 6.71
N ARG A 390 -10.25 27.50 6.92
CA ARG A 390 -10.82 28.33 5.85
C ARG A 390 -9.70 28.97 5.03
N ASP A 391 -9.90 28.98 3.71
CA ASP A 391 -8.98 29.55 2.70
C ASP A 391 -7.59 28.88 2.63
N ARG A 392 -7.37 27.76 3.33
CA ARG A 392 -6.10 27.02 3.28
C ARG A 392 -6.21 25.82 2.34
N LYS A 393 -5.24 25.69 1.43
CA LYS A 393 -5.08 24.48 0.65
C LYS A 393 -4.66 23.33 1.58
N VAL A 394 -5.36 22.21 1.48
CA VAL A 394 -5.00 20.98 2.20
C VAL A 394 -3.76 20.38 1.54
N VAL A 395 -2.74 20.11 2.35
CA VAL A 395 -1.49 19.48 1.93
C VAL A 395 -1.44 18.08 2.57
N PRO A 396 -1.25 17.01 1.78
CA PRO A 396 -1.18 15.66 2.32
C PRO A 396 0.13 15.46 3.09
N VAL A 397 0.06 15.49 4.42
CA VAL A 397 1.21 15.28 5.30
C VAL A 397 1.26 13.81 5.72
N ILE A 398 2.24 13.08 5.20
CA ILE A 398 2.44 11.65 5.51
C ILE A 398 3.17 11.54 6.85
N LYS A 399 2.43 11.25 7.92
CA LYS A 399 2.97 11.20 9.27
C LYS A 399 2.18 10.25 10.19
N GLU A 400 2.88 9.44 10.97
CA GLU A 400 2.26 8.67 12.05
C GLU A 400 1.81 9.58 13.21
N LYS A 401 0.67 9.28 13.84
CA LYS A 401 0.07 10.11 14.90
C LYS A 401 -0.25 11.53 14.40
N LEU A 402 -0.73 11.62 13.15
CA LEU A 402 -1.00 12.84 12.40
C LEU A 402 -1.72 13.92 13.22
N VAL A 403 -2.79 13.53 13.91
CA VAL A 403 -3.67 14.46 14.64
C VAL A 403 -3.41 14.48 16.15
N THR A 404 -2.43 13.73 16.64
CA THR A 404 -2.13 13.63 18.08
C THR A 404 -1.56 14.95 18.62
N GLY A 405 -2.17 15.46 19.69
CA GLY A 405 -1.77 16.73 20.30
C GLY A 405 -2.20 17.96 19.50
N THR A 406 -3.12 17.81 18.55
CA THR A 406 -3.76 18.90 17.79
C THR A 406 -5.16 19.19 18.35
N TRP A 407 -5.63 20.41 18.11
CA TRP A 407 -6.94 20.88 18.58
C TRP A 407 -7.54 21.83 17.54
N PRO A 408 -8.87 21.90 17.41
CA PRO A 408 -9.89 21.05 18.07
C PRO A 408 -9.86 19.58 17.60
N LEU A 409 -10.41 18.67 18.42
CA LEU A 409 -10.67 17.29 18.05
C LEU A 409 -12.18 17.06 17.90
N PHE A 410 -12.56 16.40 16.81
CA PHE A 410 -13.96 16.15 16.44
C PHE A 410 -14.31 14.67 16.42
N LEU A 411 -15.59 14.39 16.64
CA LEU A 411 -16.26 13.10 16.52
C LEU A 411 -17.68 13.30 15.96
N HIS A 412 -18.20 12.24 15.33
CA HIS A 412 -19.61 12.09 14.95
C HIS A 412 -20.22 13.32 14.22
N PRO A 413 -19.70 13.68 13.03
CA PRO A 413 -20.26 14.79 12.29
C PRO A 413 -21.66 14.44 11.74
N TRP A 414 -22.59 15.37 11.88
CA TRP A 414 -23.91 15.31 11.27
C TRP A 414 -24.14 16.54 10.38
N PRO A 415 -24.17 16.38 9.04
CA PRO A 415 -24.35 17.50 8.13
C PRO A 415 -25.80 18.02 8.14
N LEU A 416 -25.96 19.32 8.39
CA LEU A 416 -27.24 20.04 8.20
C LEU A 416 -27.35 20.62 6.79
N SER A 417 -26.20 20.98 6.20
CA SER A 417 -26.03 21.49 4.83
C SER A 417 -24.58 21.24 4.37
N GLU A 418 -24.19 21.72 3.20
CA GLU A 418 -22.77 21.70 2.78
C GLU A 418 -21.87 22.59 3.63
N LYS A 419 -22.44 23.49 4.44
CA LYS A 419 -21.72 24.54 5.17
C LYS A 419 -21.79 24.42 6.68
N HIS A 420 -22.73 23.64 7.23
CA HIS A 420 -23.04 23.61 8.66
C HIS A 420 -23.20 22.16 9.15
N PHE A 421 -22.56 21.86 10.28
CA PHE A 421 -22.46 20.51 10.83
C PHE A 421 -22.70 20.52 12.35
N LEU A 422 -23.48 19.57 12.86
CA LEU A 422 -23.46 19.25 14.29
C LEU A 422 -22.31 18.28 14.54
N VAL A 423 -21.56 18.49 15.61
CA VAL A 423 -20.39 17.66 15.95
C VAL A 423 -20.30 17.45 17.46
N ALA A 424 -19.76 16.30 17.86
CA ALA A 424 -19.14 16.20 19.17
C ALA A 424 -17.71 16.75 19.05
N CYS A 425 -17.35 17.70 19.90
CA CYS A 425 -16.06 18.37 19.81
C CYS A 425 -15.43 18.58 21.18
N ARG A 426 -14.12 18.40 21.22
CA ARG A 426 -13.25 18.85 22.30
C ARG A 426 -12.36 19.96 21.77
N PRO A 427 -12.67 21.24 22.04
CA PRO A 427 -12.00 22.36 21.38
C PRO A 427 -10.57 22.62 21.87
N ALA A 428 -10.23 22.14 23.07
CA ALA A 428 -8.96 22.38 23.74
C ALA A 428 -8.69 21.28 24.79
N PRO A 429 -7.43 21.04 25.18
CA PRO A 429 -7.06 19.92 26.08
C PRO A 429 -7.73 20.00 27.45
N GLU A 430 -8.03 21.20 27.96
CA GLU A 430 -8.68 21.42 29.25
C GLU A 430 -10.21 21.31 29.21
N ARG A 431 -10.81 21.23 28.02
CA ARG A 431 -12.25 21.20 27.83
C ARG A 431 -12.79 19.77 27.74
N GLY A 432 -14.05 19.58 28.13
CA GLY A 432 -14.76 18.31 27.96
C GLY A 432 -15.24 18.09 26.52
N TRP A 433 -15.87 16.94 26.28
CA TRP A 433 -16.57 16.66 25.03
C TRP A 433 -17.98 17.25 25.07
N GLY A 434 -18.22 18.28 24.25
CA GLY A 434 -19.52 18.93 24.12
C GLY A 434 -20.11 18.77 22.72
N LEU A 435 -21.38 19.15 22.59
CA LEU A 435 -22.08 19.27 21.32
C LEU A 435 -21.91 20.68 20.77
N TYR A 436 -21.53 20.79 19.50
CA TYR A 436 -21.26 22.07 18.84
C TYR A 436 -21.91 22.14 17.46
N LEU A 437 -22.25 23.35 17.04
CA LEU A 437 -22.45 23.72 15.65
C LEU A 437 -21.11 24.21 15.07
N ALA A 438 -20.60 23.52 14.06
CA ALA A 438 -19.41 23.90 13.30
C ALA A 438 -19.80 24.34 11.88
N ASP A 439 -19.04 25.25 11.28
CA ASP A 439 -19.24 25.67 9.89
C ASP A 439 -17.94 25.74 9.08
N VAL A 440 -18.09 25.88 7.76
CA VAL A 440 -16.97 26.06 6.81
C VAL A 440 -16.27 27.41 6.96
N PHE A 441 -16.81 28.31 7.77
CA PHE A 441 -16.25 29.62 8.04
C PHE A 441 -15.36 29.61 9.29
N ASP A 442 -15.04 28.43 9.83
CA ASP A 442 -14.26 28.18 11.05
C ASP A 442 -14.95 28.62 12.36
N ASN A 443 -16.25 28.91 12.36
CA ASN A 443 -16.97 29.12 13.60
C ASN A 443 -17.28 27.79 14.30
N LEU A 444 -17.18 27.81 15.62
CA LEU A 444 -17.53 26.69 16.50
C LEU A 444 -18.38 27.21 17.66
N VAL A 445 -19.65 26.85 17.68
CA VAL A 445 -20.65 27.37 18.63
C VAL A 445 -21.13 26.26 19.56
N LEU A 446 -20.93 26.45 20.86
CA LEU A 446 -21.33 25.48 21.88
C LEU A 446 -22.85 25.38 21.97
N LEU A 447 -23.38 24.16 21.81
CA LEU A 447 -24.78 23.83 22.07
C LEU A 447 -24.98 23.28 23.47
N ARG A 448 -24.08 22.39 23.94
CA ARG A 448 -24.17 21.82 25.30
C ARG A 448 -22.84 21.20 25.70
N GLU A 449 -22.42 21.42 26.93
CA GLU A 449 -21.30 20.72 27.59
C GLU A 449 -21.74 20.45 29.03
N GLU A 450 -21.39 19.28 29.57
CA GLU A 450 -21.72 18.92 30.96
C GLU A 450 -20.46 18.45 31.70
N PRO A 451 -20.10 19.07 32.82
CA PRO A 451 -18.92 18.66 33.59
C PRO A 451 -18.93 17.18 33.98
N GLY A 452 -17.84 16.47 33.66
CA GLY A 452 -17.67 15.04 33.93
C GLY A 452 -18.46 14.12 32.99
N TRP A 453 -19.08 14.65 31.93
CA TRP A 453 -19.78 13.89 30.91
C TRP A 453 -19.21 14.20 29.51
N ALA A 454 -19.10 13.17 28.69
CA ALA A 454 -18.88 13.29 27.25
C ALA A 454 -20.22 13.21 26.53
N LEU A 455 -20.51 14.23 25.72
CA LEU A 455 -21.70 14.28 24.87
C LEU A 455 -21.29 13.92 23.43
N LEU A 456 -21.89 12.88 22.87
CA LEU A 456 -21.47 12.20 21.65
C LEU A 456 -22.66 11.99 20.70
N GLU A 457 -22.38 11.71 19.43
CA GLU A 457 -23.39 11.33 18.42
C GLU A 457 -24.61 12.26 18.33
N PRO A 458 -24.44 13.56 18.04
CA PRO A 458 -25.58 14.47 17.87
C PRO A 458 -26.40 14.10 16.62
N VAL A 459 -27.68 13.78 16.82
CA VAL A 459 -28.63 13.42 15.77
C VAL A 459 -29.89 14.29 15.86
N PRO A 460 -30.17 15.18 14.89
CA PRO A 460 -31.35 16.03 14.90
C PRO A 460 -32.62 15.19 14.69
N VAL A 461 -33.59 15.31 15.61
CA VAL A 461 -34.85 14.55 15.53
C VAL A 461 -35.81 15.27 14.61
N ARG A 462 -35.81 14.87 13.33
CA ARG A 462 -36.74 15.35 12.31
C ARG A 462 -36.97 14.28 11.25
N SER A 463 -38.12 14.32 10.60
CA SER A 463 -38.35 13.53 9.39
C SER A 463 -37.48 14.05 8.24
N ILE A 464 -36.89 13.15 7.47
CA ILE A 464 -36.15 13.46 6.26
C ILE A 464 -36.77 12.74 5.05
N PRO A 465 -36.57 13.24 3.82
CA PRO A 465 -36.98 12.51 2.63
C PRO A 465 -36.36 11.12 2.63
N ARG A 466 -37.21 10.09 2.48
CA ARG A 466 -36.75 8.72 2.37
C ARG A 466 -35.93 8.56 1.08
N PRO A 467 -34.69 8.04 1.13
CA PRO A 467 -33.93 7.75 -0.08
C PRO A 467 -34.67 6.74 -1.00
N PRO A 468 -34.34 6.68 -2.30
CA PRO A 468 -34.92 5.70 -3.20
C PRO A 468 -34.65 4.26 -2.75
N VAL A 469 -35.63 3.37 -2.93
CA VAL A 469 -35.44 1.93 -2.75
C VAL A 469 -34.74 1.36 -3.98
N ILE A 470 -33.58 0.75 -3.79
CA ILE A 470 -32.88 -0.02 -4.83
C ILE A 470 -33.35 -1.48 -4.72
N PRO A 471 -33.98 -2.06 -5.76
CA PRO A 471 -34.39 -3.46 -5.72
C PRO A 471 -33.19 -4.40 -5.71
N ASP A 472 -33.33 -5.54 -5.03
CA ASP A 472 -32.32 -6.61 -5.04
C ASP A 472 -32.09 -7.08 -6.49
N ARG A 473 -30.81 -7.21 -6.87
CA ARG A 473 -30.32 -7.63 -8.18
C ARG A 473 -29.63 -9.00 -8.13
N ILE A 474 -29.64 -9.63 -6.97
CA ILE A 474 -29.09 -10.96 -6.75
C ILE A 474 -30.07 -12.05 -7.17
N ASP A 475 -29.54 -13.22 -7.53
CA ASP A 475 -30.25 -14.49 -7.56
C ASP A 475 -29.71 -15.37 -6.42
N PRO A 476 -30.41 -15.46 -5.27
CA PRO A 476 -29.94 -16.23 -4.12
C PRO A 476 -29.75 -17.73 -4.40
N SER A 477 -30.30 -18.26 -5.49
CA SER A 477 -30.13 -19.66 -5.88
C SER A 477 -28.84 -19.91 -6.68
N ALA A 478 -28.21 -18.85 -7.20
CA ALA A 478 -26.97 -18.95 -7.96
C ALA A 478 -25.76 -19.16 -7.02
N GLY A 479 -24.87 -20.09 -7.39
CA GLY A 479 -23.59 -20.28 -6.70
C GLY A 479 -22.45 -19.44 -7.29
N ASP A 480 -22.71 -18.73 -8.39
CA ASP A 480 -21.74 -18.01 -9.19
C ASP A 480 -22.23 -16.62 -9.59
N ALA A 481 -21.33 -15.90 -10.25
CA ALA A 481 -21.54 -14.59 -10.84
C ALA A 481 -20.74 -14.49 -12.14
N THR A 482 -20.98 -13.43 -12.92
CA THR A 482 -20.22 -13.16 -14.15
C THR A 482 -19.46 -11.85 -14.04
N VAL A 483 -18.26 -11.81 -14.62
CA VAL A 483 -17.36 -10.66 -14.59
C VAL A 483 -16.94 -10.31 -16.00
N TYR A 484 -17.22 -9.07 -16.41
CA TYR A 484 -16.82 -8.52 -17.70
C TYR A 484 -15.75 -7.44 -17.52
N VAL A 485 -14.59 -7.64 -18.13
CA VAL A 485 -13.52 -6.65 -18.24
C VAL A 485 -13.56 -6.10 -19.66
N HIS A 486 -13.85 -4.80 -19.80
CA HIS A 486 -13.98 -4.19 -21.11
C HIS A 486 -12.64 -4.18 -21.87
N ASP A 487 -11.57 -3.70 -21.24
CA ASP A 487 -10.22 -3.71 -21.81
C ASP A 487 -9.15 -3.69 -20.71
N VAL A 488 -8.41 -4.78 -20.54
CA VAL A 488 -7.35 -4.89 -19.52
C VAL A 488 -6.25 -3.83 -19.67
N TYR A 489 -6.09 -3.20 -20.83
CA TYR A 489 -5.06 -2.17 -21.05
C TYR A 489 -5.54 -0.75 -20.73
N THR A 490 -6.79 -0.58 -20.29
CA THR A 490 -7.33 0.70 -19.82
C THR A 490 -7.06 0.86 -18.31
N GLY A 491 -6.86 2.09 -17.83
CA GLY A 491 -6.53 2.38 -16.43
C GLY A 491 -5.03 2.49 -16.13
N LYS A 492 -4.70 3.13 -14.99
CA LYS A 492 -3.32 3.49 -14.61
C LYS A 492 -2.42 2.28 -14.34
N ALA A 493 -3.01 1.13 -13.97
CA ALA A 493 -2.23 -0.06 -13.60
C ALA A 493 -1.60 -0.77 -14.81
N MET A 494 -1.98 -0.42 -16.03
CA MET A 494 -1.49 -1.06 -17.26
C MET A 494 -0.89 -0.05 -18.26
N GLU A 495 -0.66 1.18 -17.81
CA GLU A 495 -0.08 2.25 -18.61
C GLU A 495 1.30 1.86 -19.16
N GLY A 496 1.51 2.07 -20.46
CA GLY A 496 2.77 1.73 -21.14
C GLY A 496 2.95 0.24 -21.48
N VAL A 497 2.06 -0.65 -21.04
CA VAL A 497 2.13 -2.08 -21.43
C VAL A 497 1.63 -2.25 -22.88
N PRO A 498 2.43 -2.85 -23.79
CA PRO A 498 2.00 -3.07 -25.16
C PRO A 498 0.80 -4.03 -25.23
N ARG A 499 -0.19 -3.67 -26.06
CA ARG A 499 -1.34 -4.54 -26.35
C ARG A 499 -0.87 -5.90 -26.88
N GLY A 500 -1.53 -6.95 -26.42
CA GLY A 500 -1.18 -8.34 -26.71
C GLY A 500 -0.13 -8.94 -25.78
N THR A 501 0.45 -8.18 -24.83
CA THR A 501 1.33 -8.72 -23.79
C THR A 501 0.58 -9.70 -22.88
N VAL A 502 -0.59 -9.29 -22.39
CA VAL A 502 -1.49 -10.10 -21.57
C VAL A 502 -2.20 -11.12 -22.44
N LYS A 503 -2.14 -12.39 -22.03
CA LYS A 503 -2.80 -13.53 -22.72
C LYS A 503 -3.97 -14.10 -21.94
N ALA A 504 -3.93 -13.98 -20.62
CA ALA A 504 -4.99 -14.47 -19.74
C ALA A 504 -5.05 -13.61 -18.47
N LEU A 505 -6.15 -13.72 -17.74
CA LEU A 505 -6.22 -13.32 -16.33
C LEU A 505 -6.10 -14.60 -15.48
N ARG A 506 -5.22 -14.59 -14.48
CA ARG A 506 -5.20 -15.59 -13.40
C ARG A 506 -6.09 -15.10 -12.27
N LEU A 507 -6.91 -16.00 -11.74
CA LEU A 507 -7.81 -15.75 -10.63
C LEU A 507 -7.47 -16.61 -9.44
N PHE A 508 -7.48 -15.99 -8.27
CA PHE A 508 -7.37 -16.67 -6.99
C PHE A 508 -8.29 -16.01 -5.96
N ALA A 509 -8.66 -16.78 -4.94
CA ALA A 509 -9.45 -16.32 -3.80
C ALA A 509 -8.59 -16.27 -2.54
N TYR A 510 -8.93 -15.38 -1.62
CA TYR A 510 -8.32 -15.34 -0.28
C TYR A 510 -9.08 -16.24 0.70
N ASP A 511 -8.35 -16.96 1.56
CA ASP A 511 -8.91 -17.57 2.76
C ASP A 511 -8.31 -16.92 4.01
N PHE A 512 -9.15 -16.15 4.70
CA PHE A 512 -8.73 -15.25 5.77
C PHE A 512 -8.45 -15.95 7.10
N GLY A 513 -7.49 -15.39 7.84
CA GLY A 513 -6.97 -15.93 9.10
C GLY A 513 -8.00 -16.21 10.21
N TYR A 514 -7.67 -17.20 11.05
CA TYR A 514 -8.47 -17.58 12.22
C TYR A 514 -8.04 -16.80 13.48
N PRO A 515 -8.97 -16.55 14.42
CA PRO A 515 -8.65 -16.12 15.77
C PRO A 515 -7.62 -17.07 16.42
N GLY A 516 -6.57 -16.50 16.98
CA GLY A 516 -5.43 -17.18 17.60
C GLY A 516 -4.38 -17.72 16.63
N LEU A 517 -4.53 -17.51 15.31
CA LEU A 517 -3.65 -18.09 14.30
C LEU A 517 -3.20 -17.12 13.19
N ALA A 518 -4.02 -16.14 12.80
CA ALA A 518 -3.70 -15.16 11.76
C ALA A 518 -2.37 -14.43 12.02
N GLY A 519 -1.65 -13.97 10.97
CA GLY A 519 -0.43 -13.17 11.17
C GLY A 519 0.52 -13.08 9.97
N SER A 520 1.43 -12.08 10.01
CA SER A 520 2.31 -11.65 8.91
C SER A 520 3.30 -12.70 8.40
N THR A 521 3.69 -13.64 9.25
CA THR A 521 4.70 -14.67 8.95
C THR A 521 4.11 -16.07 9.08
N ARG A 522 2.78 -16.22 8.96
CA ARG A 522 2.10 -17.50 9.17
C ARG A 522 2.06 -18.32 7.89
N VAL A 523 1.56 -17.73 6.81
CA VAL A 523 1.40 -18.39 5.51
C VAL A 523 2.73 -18.47 4.73
N GLY A 524 3.58 -17.45 4.85
CA GLY A 524 4.92 -17.41 4.28
C GLY A 524 5.84 -16.41 5.00
N ILE A 525 7.17 -16.55 4.86
CA ILE A 525 8.13 -15.68 5.55
C ILE A 525 8.16 -14.30 4.89
N GLY A 526 7.58 -13.32 5.59
CA GLY A 526 7.28 -11.99 5.07
C GLY A 526 6.38 -12.02 3.83
N GLY A 527 5.73 -13.15 3.54
CA GLY A 527 4.93 -13.43 2.34
C GLY A 527 3.52 -12.84 2.44
N PRO A 528 2.48 -13.51 1.90
CA PRO A 528 1.12 -12.99 2.04
C PRO A 528 0.65 -13.10 3.50
N TRP A 529 -0.22 -12.17 3.91
CA TRP A 529 -0.97 -12.27 5.17
C TRP A 529 -1.88 -13.50 5.18
N GLU A 530 -2.40 -13.87 4.01
CA GLU A 530 -3.51 -14.79 3.85
C GLU A 530 -3.18 -15.95 2.90
N VAL A 531 -3.95 -17.03 3.01
CA VAL A 531 -3.84 -18.17 2.10
C VAL A 531 -4.43 -17.80 0.74
N ASN A 532 -3.66 -18.06 -0.32
CA ASN A 532 -4.07 -17.83 -1.70
C ASN A 532 -4.55 -19.12 -2.36
N ARG A 533 -5.83 -19.16 -2.75
CA ARG A 533 -6.48 -20.30 -3.39
C ARG A 533 -6.63 -20.07 -4.89
N ILE A 534 -5.87 -20.79 -5.71
CA ILE A 534 -5.96 -20.63 -7.17
C ILE A 534 -7.28 -21.21 -7.66
N LEU A 535 -8.02 -20.43 -8.44
CA LEU A 535 -9.24 -20.86 -9.10
C LEU A 535 -8.99 -21.30 -10.54
N GLY A 536 -8.12 -20.58 -11.25
CA GLY A 536 -7.76 -20.91 -12.63
C GLY A 536 -7.38 -19.68 -13.44
N THR A 537 -7.47 -19.81 -14.76
CA THR A 537 -7.23 -18.73 -15.72
C THR A 537 -8.40 -18.56 -16.69
N THR A 538 -8.53 -17.37 -17.26
CA THR A 538 -9.47 -17.06 -18.34
C THR A 538 -8.75 -16.31 -19.46
N PRO A 539 -9.00 -16.59 -20.74
CA PRO A 539 -8.32 -15.92 -21.84
C PRO A 539 -8.68 -14.43 -21.91
N VAL A 540 -7.72 -13.62 -22.35
CA VAL A 540 -7.94 -12.23 -22.76
C VAL A 540 -7.98 -12.20 -24.28
N GLU A 541 -9.05 -11.62 -24.83
CA GLU A 541 -9.24 -11.50 -26.27
C GLU A 541 -8.25 -10.49 -26.89
N ALA A 542 -8.11 -10.53 -28.22
CA ALA A 542 -7.14 -9.69 -28.93
C ALA A 542 -7.40 -8.17 -28.78
N ASP A 543 -8.63 -7.77 -28.49
CA ASP A 543 -9.03 -6.39 -28.21
C ASP A 543 -8.79 -5.97 -26.74
N GLY A 544 -8.31 -6.89 -25.89
CA GLY A 544 -8.06 -6.68 -24.47
C GLY A 544 -9.25 -7.04 -23.57
N SER A 545 -10.39 -7.46 -24.13
CA SER A 545 -11.58 -7.80 -23.35
C SER A 545 -11.52 -9.20 -22.73
N ALA A 546 -12.24 -9.41 -21.62
CA ALA A 546 -12.42 -10.73 -20.99
C ALA A 546 -13.82 -10.85 -20.37
N PHE A 547 -14.45 -12.02 -20.45
CA PHE A 547 -15.78 -12.26 -19.87
C PHE A 547 -15.86 -13.68 -19.30
N PHE A 548 -16.07 -13.83 -17.99
CA PHE A 548 -15.93 -15.12 -17.32
C PHE A 548 -16.84 -15.29 -16.10
N ARG A 549 -17.02 -16.54 -15.66
CA ARG A 549 -17.74 -16.90 -14.42
C ARG A 549 -16.80 -17.00 -13.23
N VAL A 550 -17.30 -16.62 -12.06
CA VAL A 550 -16.59 -16.68 -10.77
C VAL A 550 -17.53 -17.18 -9.66
N PRO A 551 -17.01 -17.80 -8.58
CA PRO A 551 -17.84 -18.16 -7.44
C PRO A 551 -18.39 -16.90 -6.75
N ALA A 552 -19.65 -16.94 -6.34
CA ALA A 552 -20.25 -15.86 -5.55
C ALA A 552 -19.71 -15.85 -4.11
N ASN A 553 -19.90 -14.74 -3.40
CA ASN A 553 -19.60 -14.57 -1.97
C ASN A 553 -18.14 -14.89 -1.60
N THR A 554 -17.24 -14.75 -2.59
CA THR A 554 -15.83 -15.14 -2.48
C THR A 554 -14.96 -13.89 -2.73
N PRO A 555 -13.97 -13.59 -1.88
CA PRO A 555 -13.02 -12.50 -2.10
C PRO A 555 -12.02 -12.89 -3.19
N LEU A 556 -12.11 -12.25 -4.35
CA LEU A 556 -11.38 -12.60 -5.57
C LEU A 556 -10.32 -11.55 -5.93
N SER A 557 -9.17 -12.01 -6.41
CA SER A 557 -8.12 -11.18 -6.97
C SER A 557 -7.75 -11.61 -8.39
N LEU A 558 -7.26 -10.66 -9.18
CA LEU A 558 -6.94 -10.80 -10.60
C LEU A 558 -5.47 -10.48 -10.86
N GLN A 559 -4.84 -11.27 -11.72
CA GLN A 559 -3.50 -11.00 -12.26
C GLN A 559 -3.52 -11.09 -13.79
N PRO A 560 -3.29 -10.00 -14.53
CA PRO A 560 -2.97 -10.08 -15.95
C PRO A 560 -1.67 -10.84 -16.16
N VAL A 561 -1.70 -11.96 -16.86
CA VAL A 561 -0.53 -12.81 -17.10
C VAL A 561 -0.11 -12.82 -18.57
N ASP A 562 1.19 -12.88 -18.80
CA ASP A 562 1.78 -12.99 -20.13
C ASP A 562 1.74 -14.42 -20.70
N ALA A 563 2.37 -14.63 -21.87
CA ALA A 563 2.37 -15.93 -22.56
C ALA A 563 3.08 -17.05 -21.78
N GLU A 564 3.99 -16.70 -20.87
CA GLU A 564 4.66 -17.66 -19.98
C GLU A 564 3.92 -17.83 -18.65
N GLY A 565 2.81 -17.11 -18.44
CA GLY A 565 2.01 -17.16 -17.21
C GLY A 565 2.60 -16.33 -16.06
N ARG A 566 3.41 -15.31 -16.33
CA ARG A 566 3.96 -14.40 -15.30
C ARG A 566 3.04 -13.20 -15.11
N ALA A 567 2.81 -12.78 -13.87
CA ALA A 567 1.90 -11.67 -13.55
C ALA A 567 2.49 -10.30 -13.93
N VAL A 568 1.99 -9.71 -15.02
CA VAL A 568 2.35 -8.37 -15.50
C VAL A 568 1.96 -7.30 -14.49
N GLN A 569 0.86 -7.50 -13.76
CA GLN A 569 0.39 -6.60 -12.72
C GLN A 569 -0.28 -7.39 -11.60
N LEU A 570 -0.26 -6.83 -10.39
CA LEU A 570 -0.85 -7.43 -9.19
C LEU A 570 -2.02 -6.58 -8.70
N MET A 571 -3.20 -7.19 -8.55
CA MET A 571 -4.28 -6.60 -7.76
C MET A 571 -3.99 -6.82 -6.27
N ARG A 572 -3.57 -5.75 -5.59
CA ARG A 572 -3.24 -5.74 -4.15
C ARG A 572 -4.44 -5.32 -3.31
N SER A 573 -5.53 -6.06 -3.51
CA SER A 573 -6.85 -5.96 -2.86
C SER A 573 -7.71 -7.11 -3.43
N TRP A 574 -9.03 -7.10 -3.18
CA TRP A 574 -9.99 -8.04 -3.76
C TRP A 574 -11.32 -7.36 -4.08
N TYR A 575 -12.11 -8.03 -4.91
CA TYR A 575 -13.53 -7.74 -5.11
C TYR A 575 -14.36 -8.97 -4.76
N THR A 576 -15.64 -8.77 -4.50
CA THR A 576 -16.58 -9.85 -4.19
C THR A 576 -17.80 -9.70 -5.07
N ALA A 577 -18.14 -10.77 -5.79
CA ALA A 577 -19.36 -10.82 -6.59
C ALA A 577 -20.47 -11.52 -5.78
N MET A 578 -21.67 -10.94 -5.78
CA MET A 578 -22.86 -11.53 -5.15
C MET A 578 -23.51 -12.60 -6.06
N PRO A 579 -24.38 -13.48 -5.51
CA PRO A 579 -25.09 -14.51 -6.29
C PRO A 579 -25.83 -13.92 -7.50
N GLY A 580 -25.52 -14.41 -8.71
CA GLY A 580 -26.14 -13.99 -9.97
C GLY A 580 -25.73 -12.60 -10.45
N GLU A 581 -24.78 -11.94 -9.78
CA GLU A 581 -24.33 -10.60 -10.13
C GLU A 581 -23.62 -10.57 -11.50
N LYS A 582 -23.81 -9.46 -12.21
CA LYS A 582 -23.04 -9.11 -13.41
C LYS A 582 -22.08 -7.98 -13.06
N VAL A 583 -20.87 -8.36 -12.65
CA VAL A 583 -19.79 -7.42 -12.34
C VAL A 583 -19.16 -6.94 -13.64
N SER A 584 -18.85 -5.65 -13.73
CA SER A 584 -18.15 -5.07 -14.89
C SER A 584 -17.13 -4.04 -14.45
N CYS A 585 -15.96 -4.05 -15.10
CA CYS A 585 -14.97 -2.97 -15.01
C CYS A 585 -14.55 -2.50 -16.40
N ILE A 586 -14.03 -1.27 -16.47
CA ILE A 586 -13.56 -0.68 -17.72
C ILE A 586 -12.18 -1.24 -18.07
N GLY A 587 -11.30 -1.34 -17.08
CA GLY A 587 -9.95 -1.83 -17.26
C GLY A 587 -9.28 -2.18 -15.94
N CYS A 588 -7.95 -2.24 -15.96
CA CYS A 588 -7.18 -2.50 -14.76
C CYS A 588 -6.90 -1.18 -14.04
N HIS A 589 -7.63 -0.94 -12.95
CA HIS A 589 -7.46 0.21 -12.08
C HIS A 589 -7.88 1.53 -12.75
N GLU A 590 -9.06 1.52 -13.37
CA GLU A 590 -9.71 2.71 -13.90
C GLU A 590 -10.06 3.71 -12.79
N SER A 591 -10.24 4.97 -13.17
CA SER A 591 -10.85 5.95 -12.26
C SER A 591 -12.37 5.90 -12.35
N ASN A 592 -13.06 6.35 -11.30
CA ASN A 592 -14.53 6.50 -11.28
C ASN A 592 -15.07 7.49 -12.35
N ARG A 593 -14.20 8.20 -13.08
CA ARG A 593 -14.56 9.12 -14.17
C ARG A 593 -14.14 8.63 -15.54
N GLU A 594 -13.44 7.50 -15.59
CA GLU A 594 -13.02 6.93 -16.85
C GLU A 594 -14.26 6.40 -17.56
N LEU A 595 -14.40 6.72 -18.84
CA LEU A 595 -15.46 6.18 -19.68
C LEU A 595 -14.91 5.01 -20.49
N PRO A 596 -15.71 3.97 -20.76
CA PRO A 596 -15.30 2.92 -21.67
C PRO A 596 -14.93 3.54 -23.02
N ARG A 597 -13.67 3.41 -23.42
CA ARG A 597 -13.24 3.77 -24.77
C ARG A 597 -13.60 2.61 -25.68
N GLY A 598 -14.15 2.87 -26.86
CA GLY A 598 -14.39 1.81 -27.84
C GLY A 598 -13.11 1.00 -28.10
N PRO A 599 -13.21 -0.30 -28.41
CA PRO A 599 -12.04 -1.14 -28.61
C PRO A 599 -11.16 -0.51 -29.70
N SER A 600 -10.00 -0.01 -29.30
CA SER A 600 -9.05 0.72 -30.17
C SER A 600 -8.30 -0.19 -31.15
N ALA A 601 -8.92 -1.31 -31.53
CA ALA A 601 -8.41 -2.22 -32.54
C ALA A 601 -8.78 -1.72 -33.94
N GLY A 602 -8.22 -0.57 -34.32
CA GLY A 602 -8.12 -0.20 -35.73
C GLY A 602 -7.58 1.22 -35.99
N PRO A 603 -7.00 1.47 -37.18
CA PRO A 603 -6.52 2.79 -37.60
C PRO A 603 -7.66 3.82 -37.61
N PRO A 604 -7.36 5.13 -37.57
CA PRO A 604 -8.37 6.18 -37.58
C PRO A 604 -9.33 5.98 -38.77
N GLY A 605 -10.61 5.70 -38.49
CA GLY A 605 -11.66 5.49 -39.49
C GLY A 605 -12.25 4.07 -39.60
N SER A 606 -11.75 3.07 -38.87
CA SER A 606 -12.42 1.76 -38.81
C SER A 606 -13.58 1.77 -37.80
N GLN A 607 -14.82 1.66 -38.28
CA GLN A 607 -16.00 1.36 -37.46
C GLN A 607 -15.98 -0.09 -36.96
N ALA A 608 -14.99 -0.48 -36.15
CA ALA A 608 -15.03 -1.74 -35.42
C ALA A 608 -16.06 -1.60 -34.28
N GLY A 609 -17.09 -2.46 -34.29
CA GLY A 609 -18.35 -2.29 -33.57
C GLY A 609 -18.23 -2.05 -32.06
N ILE A 610 -19.26 -1.40 -31.51
CA ILE A 610 -19.43 -0.98 -30.11
C ILE A 610 -19.32 -2.15 -29.10
N VAL A 611 -19.37 -3.41 -29.56
CA VAL A 611 -19.41 -4.62 -28.73
C VAL A 611 -18.08 -5.37 -28.80
N SER A 612 -17.40 -5.55 -27.67
CA SER A 612 -16.14 -6.29 -27.56
C SER A 612 -16.26 -7.77 -27.94
N ARG A 613 -15.13 -8.40 -28.28
CA ARG A 613 -15.06 -9.82 -28.64
C ARG A 613 -15.51 -10.72 -27.50
N ALA A 614 -15.09 -10.44 -26.26
CA ALA A 614 -15.49 -11.24 -25.12
C ALA A 614 -17.00 -11.15 -24.87
N LEU A 615 -17.61 -9.98 -25.05
CA LEU A 615 -19.05 -9.80 -24.89
C LEU A 615 -19.84 -10.53 -25.98
N GLN A 616 -19.36 -10.55 -27.23
CA GLN A 616 -19.96 -11.34 -28.32
C GLN A 616 -19.91 -12.85 -28.05
N ARG A 617 -18.82 -13.32 -27.44
CA ARG A 617 -18.62 -14.73 -27.09
C ARG A 617 -19.46 -15.18 -25.89
N GLY A 618 -19.73 -14.26 -24.95
CA GLY A 618 -20.37 -14.57 -23.68
C GLY A 618 -19.38 -15.08 -22.62
N PRO A 619 -19.85 -15.29 -21.38
CA PRO A 619 -18.98 -15.65 -20.26
C PRO A 619 -18.47 -17.08 -20.39
N VAL A 620 -17.16 -17.25 -20.21
CA VAL A 620 -16.50 -18.57 -20.19
C VAL A 620 -16.17 -19.04 -18.77
N ASP A 621 -16.05 -20.35 -18.59
CA ASP A 621 -15.61 -20.92 -17.32
C ASP A 621 -14.09 -20.83 -17.17
N LEU A 622 -13.63 -20.80 -15.93
CA LEU A 622 -12.20 -20.77 -15.64
C LEU A 622 -11.53 -22.08 -16.05
N THR A 623 -10.40 -22.00 -16.72
CA THR A 623 -9.52 -23.14 -16.97
C THR A 623 -8.75 -23.46 -15.69
N PRO A 624 -8.93 -24.65 -15.09
CA PRO A 624 -8.28 -24.99 -13.82
C PRO A 624 -6.75 -25.03 -13.93
N TRP A 625 -6.06 -24.62 -12.86
CA TRP A 625 -4.60 -24.64 -12.80
C TRP A 625 -4.10 -25.98 -12.24
N PHE A 626 -3.66 -26.88 -13.14
CA PHE A 626 -3.14 -28.22 -12.82
C PHE A 626 -4.00 -28.97 -11.78
N GLY A 627 -5.29 -29.13 -12.07
CA GLY A 627 -6.25 -29.79 -11.18
C GLY A 627 -7.29 -28.83 -10.59
N PRO A 628 -8.11 -29.30 -9.63
CA PRO A 628 -9.18 -28.49 -9.05
C PRO A 628 -8.63 -27.33 -8.20
N PRO A 629 -9.47 -26.29 -7.94
CA PRO A 629 -9.11 -25.18 -7.09
C PRO A 629 -8.62 -25.60 -5.70
N ARG A 630 -7.58 -24.95 -5.19
CA ARG A 630 -6.96 -25.25 -3.90
C ARG A 630 -6.00 -24.15 -3.46
N GLY A 631 -5.68 -24.11 -2.18
CA GLY A 631 -4.61 -23.25 -1.67
C GLY A 631 -3.25 -23.60 -2.28
N PHE A 632 -2.40 -22.60 -2.47
CA PHE A 632 -1.03 -22.82 -2.96
C PHE A 632 -0.10 -23.19 -1.80
N ASP A 633 0.43 -24.41 -1.81
CA ASP A 633 1.39 -24.90 -0.82
C ASP A 633 2.73 -25.19 -1.48
N PHE A 634 3.82 -24.77 -0.85
CA PHE A 634 5.16 -24.90 -1.42
C PHE A 634 5.61 -26.37 -1.51
N GLU A 635 5.34 -27.17 -0.48
CA GLU A 635 5.72 -28.60 -0.46
C GLU A 635 4.93 -29.41 -1.49
N ARG A 636 3.68 -29.03 -1.74
CA ARG A 636 2.82 -29.68 -2.74
C ARG A 636 3.13 -29.23 -4.15
N GLU A 637 3.34 -27.93 -4.38
CA GLU A 637 3.38 -27.37 -5.73
C GLU A 637 4.80 -27.09 -6.25
N VAL A 638 5.76 -26.77 -5.37
CA VAL A 638 7.15 -26.37 -5.75
C VAL A 638 8.15 -27.47 -5.44
N GLN A 639 8.06 -28.15 -4.30
CA GLN A 639 9.00 -29.21 -3.93
C GLN A 639 9.11 -30.33 -4.99
N PRO A 640 8.04 -30.77 -5.70
CA PRO A 640 8.18 -31.74 -6.79
C PRO A 640 9.08 -31.26 -7.94
N VAL A 641 9.10 -29.94 -8.21
CA VAL A 641 10.02 -29.34 -9.18
C VAL A 641 11.45 -29.45 -8.65
N LEU A 642 11.67 -29.16 -7.37
CA LEU A 642 12.99 -29.24 -6.75
C LEU A 642 13.50 -30.68 -6.67
N ASP A 643 12.66 -31.63 -6.29
CA ASP A 643 12.99 -33.05 -6.23
C ASP A 643 13.44 -33.57 -7.60
N ARG A 644 12.80 -33.08 -8.67
CA ARG A 644 13.11 -33.47 -10.05
C ARG A 644 14.40 -32.85 -10.59
N TYR A 645 14.67 -31.59 -10.28
CA TYR A 645 15.71 -30.82 -10.98
C TYR A 645 16.88 -30.35 -10.10
N CYS A 646 16.70 -30.25 -8.78
CA CYS A 646 17.62 -29.53 -7.89
C CYS A 646 18.21 -30.41 -6.78
N VAL A 647 17.38 -31.26 -6.15
CA VAL A 647 17.73 -31.96 -4.89
C VAL A 647 18.95 -32.86 -5.03
N GLU A 648 19.18 -33.49 -6.18
CA GLU A 648 20.36 -34.33 -6.39
C GLU A 648 21.67 -33.60 -6.06
N CYS A 649 21.78 -32.33 -6.45
CA CYS A 649 22.97 -31.50 -6.23
C CYS A 649 22.89 -30.61 -4.96
N HIS A 650 21.73 -30.57 -4.29
CA HIS A 650 21.38 -29.66 -3.21
C HIS A 650 20.85 -30.42 -1.97
N GLN A 651 21.69 -31.32 -1.45
CA GLN A 651 21.37 -32.14 -0.27
C GLN A 651 21.97 -31.59 1.03
N GLY A 652 22.57 -30.38 1.01
CA GLY A 652 23.25 -29.81 2.18
C GLY A 652 24.63 -30.40 2.50
N ALA A 653 25.07 -31.44 1.80
CA ALA A 653 26.36 -32.10 2.03
C ALA A 653 27.51 -31.32 1.35
N PRO A 654 28.69 -31.17 2.00
CA PRO A 654 29.86 -30.55 1.38
C PRO A 654 30.27 -31.26 0.09
N ARG A 655 30.56 -30.49 -0.96
CA ARG A 655 31.09 -30.99 -2.23
C ARG A 655 32.61 -31.21 -2.14
N PRO A 656 33.18 -32.04 -3.03
CA PRO A 656 34.64 -32.27 -3.09
C PRO A 656 35.49 -31.01 -3.35
N ASP A 657 34.88 -29.94 -3.87
CA ASP A 657 35.52 -28.63 -4.10
C ASP A 657 35.48 -27.72 -2.86
N GLY A 658 34.99 -28.22 -1.72
CA GLY A 658 34.87 -27.49 -0.46
C GLY A 658 33.63 -26.60 -0.35
N LEU A 659 32.79 -26.51 -1.39
CA LEU A 659 31.54 -25.75 -1.34
C LEU A 659 30.42 -26.57 -0.70
N GLN A 660 29.65 -25.97 0.21
CA GLN A 660 28.46 -26.59 0.77
C GLN A 660 27.20 -26.00 0.12
N PRO A 661 26.55 -26.71 -0.82
CA PRO A 661 25.30 -26.25 -1.42
C PRO A 661 24.19 -26.21 -0.35
N PRO A 662 23.20 -25.30 -0.49
CA PRO A 662 22.05 -25.29 0.40
C PRO A 662 21.26 -26.60 0.27
N ASP A 663 20.59 -27.00 1.35
CA ASP A 663 19.70 -28.16 1.38
C ASP A 663 18.31 -27.77 0.86
N LEU A 664 17.91 -28.38 -0.25
CA LEU A 664 16.61 -28.15 -0.91
C LEU A 664 15.67 -29.36 -0.77
N ARG A 665 15.95 -30.28 0.15
CA ARG A 665 15.07 -31.43 0.41
C ARG A 665 13.78 -31.00 1.12
N ALA A 666 12.71 -31.73 0.82
CA ALA A 666 11.43 -31.66 1.52
C ALA A 666 11.59 -31.83 3.04
N ARG A 667 10.72 -31.19 3.81
CA ARG A 667 10.72 -31.30 5.29
C ARG A 667 10.62 -32.73 5.79
N ALA A 668 9.85 -33.58 5.12
CA ALA A 668 9.70 -34.99 5.48
C ALA A 668 11.04 -35.77 5.47
N ARG A 669 12.03 -35.29 4.70
CA ARG A 669 13.39 -35.87 4.64
C ARG A 669 14.35 -35.26 5.65
N GLN A 670 13.89 -34.30 6.46
CA GLN A 670 14.64 -33.58 7.50
C GLN A 670 13.76 -33.39 8.76
N PRO A 671 13.37 -34.47 9.47
CA PRO A 671 12.46 -34.37 10.62
C PRO A 671 13.04 -33.56 11.80
N ASP A 672 14.36 -33.49 11.90
CA ASP A 672 15.06 -32.69 12.91
C ASP A 672 15.18 -31.21 12.55
N TYR A 673 14.85 -30.83 11.31
CA TYR A 673 14.87 -29.43 10.91
C TYR A 673 13.84 -28.65 11.73
N ARG A 674 14.36 -27.70 12.51
CA ARG A 674 13.57 -26.94 13.46
C ARG A 674 12.88 -25.71 12.83
N GLY A 675 13.08 -25.40 11.55
CA GLY A 675 12.39 -24.29 10.88
C GLY A 675 12.81 -22.89 11.35
N PHE A 676 12.27 -21.88 10.66
CA PHE A 676 12.45 -20.47 10.98
C PHE A 676 11.78 -20.10 12.33
N PRO A 677 12.49 -19.48 13.29
CA PRO A 677 11.90 -19.05 14.56
C PRO A 677 10.94 -17.87 14.37
N VAL A 678 9.70 -18.00 14.86
CA VAL A 678 8.60 -17.03 14.67
C VAL A 678 8.89 -15.65 15.26
N ALA A 679 9.60 -15.60 16.38
CA ALA A 679 9.85 -14.35 17.09
C ALA A 679 10.74 -13.36 16.32
N LEU A 680 11.39 -13.82 15.25
CA LEU A 680 12.16 -13.00 14.30
C LEU A 680 11.29 -12.36 13.20
N GLY A 681 10.00 -12.70 13.11
CA GLY A 681 9.13 -12.33 11.98
C GLY A 681 8.32 -11.05 12.14
N ASP A 682 8.10 -10.57 13.37
CA ASP A 682 7.48 -9.24 13.64
C ASP A 682 8.46 -8.26 14.32
N SER A 683 9.64 -8.74 14.75
CA SER A 683 10.69 -7.90 15.30
C SER A 683 11.93 -7.89 14.39
N THR A 684 12.00 -6.89 13.51
CA THR A 684 13.23 -6.47 12.83
C THR A 684 14.12 -5.59 13.73
N LEU A 685 13.84 -5.57 15.03
CA LEU A 685 14.60 -4.84 16.03
C LEU A 685 15.95 -5.53 16.25
N ALA A 686 16.98 -4.72 16.47
CA ALA A 686 18.39 -5.13 16.46
C ALA A 686 18.80 -6.15 17.56
N ARG A 687 17.85 -6.69 18.35
CA ARG A 687 18.10 -7.55 19.52
C ARG A 687 17.07 -8.70 19.64
N PRO A 688 17.23 -9.77 18.85
CA PRO A 688 16.27 -10.88 18.76
C PRO A 688 15.82 -11.43 20.11
N GLU A 689 16.73 -11.67 21.05
CA GLU A 689 16.42 -12.30 22.34
C GLU A 689 15.71 -11.36 23.33
N GLU A 690 15.92 -10.04 23.22
CA GLU A 690 15.28 -9.05 24.08
C GLU A 690 13.86 -8.74 23.58
N ASP A 691 13.68 -8.77 22.26
CA ASP A 691 12.40 -8.57 21.59
C ASP A 691 11.50 -9.79 21.64
N VAL A 692 12.06 -11.02 21.53
CA VAL A 692 11.34 -12.26 21.89
C VAL A 692 10.77 -12.14 23.30
N ARG A 693 11.60 -11.79 24.28
CA ARG A 693 11.17 -11.62 25.68
C ARG A 693 10.14 -10.50 25.85
N ARG A 694 10.21 -9.44 25.05
CA ARG A 694 9.26 -8.32 25.09
C ARG A 694 7.92 -8.67 24.44
N LEU A 695 7.94 -9.46 23.36
CA LEU A 695 6.77 -10.05 22.72
C LEU A 695 6.11 -11.05 23.68
N GLU A 696 6.89 -11.98 24.23
CA GLU A 696 6.47 -12.91 25.29
C GLU A 696 5.88 -12.15 26.49
N ALA A 697 6.49 -11.05 26.93
CA ALA A 697 5.98 -10.23 28.03
C ALA A 697 4.73 -9.38 27.68
N CYS A 698 4.49 -9.03 26.41
CA CYS A 698 3.23 -8.41 25.96
C CYS A 698 2.11 -9.44 25.87
N ILE A 699 2.45 -10.64 25.39
CA ILE A 699 1.57 -11.80 25.26
C ILE A 699 1.16 -12.31 26.65
N ASP A 700 2.08 -12.35 27.61
CA ASP A 700 1.84 -12.76 29.00
C ASP A 700 0.89 -11.80 29.75
N ARG A 701 0.84 -10.52 29.35
CA ARG A 701 0.03 -9.49 30.03
C ARG A 701 -1.47 -9.65 29.81
N GLN A 702 -1.89 -10.43 28.81
CA GLN A 702 -3.31 -10.64 28.48
C GLN A 702 -3.83 -12.05 28.84
N GLY A 703 -2.99 -12.94 29.37
CA GLY A 703 -3.42 -14.20 29.99
C GLY A 703 -3.97 -15.29 29.06
N VAL A 704 -4.25 -14.99 27.78
CA VAL A 704 -4.88 -15.94 26.83
C VAL A 704 -3.90 -16.98 26.26
N HIS A 705 -2.59 -16.80 26.47
CA HIS A 705 -1.55 -17.55 25.73
C HIS A 705 -0.58 -18.38 26.58
N ARG A 706 -0.80 -18.47 27.90
CA ARG A 706 0.07 -19.26 28.80
C ARG A 706 0.18 -20.75 28.43
N ASP A 707 -0.83 -21.27 27.72
CA ASP A 707 -0.93 -22.69 27.34
C ASP A 707 -0.84 -22.94 25.83
N LEU A 708 -0.58 -21.92 25.00
CA LEU A 708 -0.23 -22.14 23.58
C LEU A 708 1.30 -22.28 23.50
N PRO A 709 1.85 -23.50 23.42
CA PRO A 709 3.27 -23.63 23.13
C PRO A 709 3.46 -23.02 21.73
N TYR A 710 4.17 -21.89 21.63
CA TYR A 710 4.66 -21.38 20.36
C TYR A 710 5.70 -22.39 19.82
N GLY A 711 5.20 -23.50 19.28
CA GLY A 711 5.97 -24.43 18.48
C GLY A 711 6.51 -23.69 17.27
N ARG A 712 7.69 -24.09 16.80
CA ARG A 712 8.30 -23.51 15.60
C ARG A 712 7.36 -23.76 14.40
N LEU A 713 7.15 -22.72 13.58
CA LEU A 713 6.32 -22.80 12.37
C LEU A 713 6.81 -23.90 11.44
N ARG A 714 5.89 -24.42 10.63
CA ARG A 714 6.05 -25.65 9.87
C ARG A 714 6.72 -25.47 8.50
N PHE A 715 7.70 -24.57 8.38
CA PHE A 715 8.44 -24.34 7.13
C PHE A 715 9.40 -25.49 6.76
N SER A 716 9.78 -25.54 5.48
CA SER A 716 10.73 -26.52 4.95
C SER A 716 12.13 -25.92 4.72
N PRO A 717 13.21 -26.73 4.77
CA PRO A 717 14.55 -26.25 4.46
C PRO A 717 14.65 -25.59 3.08
N ALA A 718 13.97 -26.19 2.09
CA ALA A 718 13.93 -25.68 0.72
C ALA A 718 13.26 -24.31 0.63
N TYR A 719 12.12 -24.13 1.31
CA TYR A 719 11.42 -22.84 1.35
C TYR A 719 12.33 -21.76 1.93
N ASP A 720 12.93 -22.02 3.10
CA ASP A 720 13.81 -21.11 3.85
C ASP A 720 15.01 -20.59 3.03
N VAL A 721 15.51 -21.39 2.08
CA VAL A 721 16.57 -21.01 1.16
C VAL A 721 16.01 -20.20 0.00
N LEU A 722 14.97 -20.70 -0.68
CA LEU A 722 14.54 -20.16 -1.97
C LEU A 722 13.77 -18.86 -1.85
N PHE A 723 13.01 -18.62 -0.76
CA PHE A 723 12.25 -17.37 -0.60
C PHE A 723 13.18 -16.14 -0.58
N ARG A 724 14.47 -16.32 -0.25
CA ARG A 724 15.49 -15.26 -0.26
C ARG A 724 16.00 -14.91 -1.67
N LEU A 725 15.66 -15.70 -2.67
CA LEU A 725 16.09 -15.51 -4.05
C LEU A 725 14.96 -14.97 -4.94
N VAL A 726 13.77 -14.77 -4.38
CA VAL A 726 12.62 -14.22 -5.10
C VAL A 726 12.38 -12.75 -4.75
N ARG A 727 11.90 -12.01 -5.75
CA ARG A 727 11.48 -10.61 -5.64
C ARG A 727 9.96 -10.58 -5.72
N ARG A 728 9.35 -9.98 -4.70
CA ARG A 728 7.90 -9.94 -4.46
C ARG A 728 7.57 -8.69 -3.63
N PRO A 729 6.31 -8.24 -3.59
CA PRO A 729 5.88 -7.25 -2.61
C PRO A 729 6.22 -7.70 -1.18
N SER A 730 6.48 -6.76 -0.29
CA SER A 730 6.48 -7.06 1.15
C SER A 730 5.06 -7.37 1.63
N VAL A 731 4.96 -8.04 2.78
CA VAL A 731 3.69 -8.18 3.51
C VAL A 731 3.08 -6.81 3.84
N GLU A 732 3.93 -5.79 3.98
CA GLU A 732 3.57 -4.40 4.22
C GLU A 732 4.30 -3.49 3.23
N ASP A 733 3.97 -3.63 1.95
CA ASP A 733 4.59 -2.81 0.89
C ASP A 733 3.91 -1.42 0.79
N ASP A 734 4.53 -0.56 0.01
CA ASP A 734 4.06 0.75 -0.39
C ASP A 734 2.62 0.74 -0.93
N VAL A 735 1.74 1.63 -0.44
CA VAL A 735 0.32 1.71 -0.88
C VAL A 735 0.19 2.20 -2.33
N ASP A 736 1.22 2.84 -2.89
CA ASP A 736 1.21 3.33 -4.26
C ASP A 736 1.12 2.17 -5.24
N LEU A 737 0.25 2.32 -6.24
CA LEU A 737 0.06 1.36 -7.32
C LEU A 737 1.41 1.01 -7.98
N PRO A 738 1.85 -0.26 -7.97
CA PRO A 738 3.13 -0.64 -8.55
C PRO A 738 3.10 -0.45 -10.06
N ARG A 739 4.25 -0.06 -10.62
CA ARG A 739 4.43 0.06 -12.08
C ARG A 739 4.23 -1.31 -12.73
N PRO A 740 3.66 -1.39 -13.95
CA PRO A 740 3.48 -2.66 -14.63
C PRO A 740 4.82 -3.38 -14.81
N GLY A 741 4.87 -4.67 -14.45
CA GLY A 741 6.07 -5.49 -14.50
C GLY A 741 7.09 -5.21 -13.39
N GLU A 742 6.80 -4.32 -12.43
CA GLU A 742 7.66 -4.06 -11.27
C GLU A 742 8.01 -5.39 -10.59
N PHE A 743 7.02 -6.22 -10.26
CA PHE A 743 7.21 -7.50 -9.58
C PHE A 743 7.12 -8.73 -10.50
N LEU A 744 7.36 -8.60 -11.81
CA LEU A 744 7.31 -9.78 -12.69
C LEU A 744 8.33 -10.81 -12.19
N ALA A 745 7.96 -12.10 -12.19
CA ALA A 745 8.78 -13.17 -11.64
C ALA A 745 10.24 -13.22 -12.16
N ASP A 746 10.54 -12.73 -13.36
CA ASP A 746 11.91 -12.68 -13.91
C ASP A 746 12.80 -11.55 -13.37
N THR A 747 12.25 -10.68 -12.52
CA THR A 747 13.02 -9.79 -11.64
C THR A 747 13.58 -10.53 -10.41
N SER A 748 13.18 -11.79 -10.20
CA SER A 748 13.72 -12.65 -9.15
C SER A 748 15.06 -13.26 -9.58
N ARG A 749 16.06 -13.16 -8.70
CA ARG A 749 17.37 -13.79 -8.88
C ARG A 749 17.28 -15.28 -9.13
N LEU A 750 16.35 -15.98 -8.47
CA LEU A 750 16.07 -17.40 -8.71
C LEU A 750 15.75 -17.67 -10.19
N VAL A 751 14.82 -16.89 -10.75
CA VAL A 751 14.39 -17.05 -12.15
C VAL A 751 15.51 -16.68 -13.11
N GLN A 752 16.24 -15.59 -12.85
CA GLN A 752 17.38 -15.18 -13.68
C GLN A 752 18.49 -16.24 -13.67
N MET A 753 18.79 -16.84 -12.51
CA MET A 753 19.77 -17.91 -12.37
C MET A 753 19.34 -19.17 -13.15
N LEU A 754 18.08 -19.57 -13.04
CA LEU A 754 17.55 -20.74 -13.75
C LEU A 754 17.47 -20.52 -15.26
N LYS A 755 17.05 -19.34 -15.73
CA LYS A 755 17.04 -18.99 -17.16
C LYS A 755 18.44 -18.96 -17.77
N ARG A 756 19.47 -18.63 -16.97
CA ARG A 756 20.89 -18.73 -17.39
C ARG A 756 21.41 -20.17 -17.48
N GLY A 757 20.62 -21.16 -17.10
CA GLY A 757 20.99 -22.58 -17.19
C GLY A 757 21.89 -23.04 -16.06
N HIS A 758 21.52 -22.74 -14.81
CA HIS A 758 22.19 -23.20 -13.58
C HIS A 758 22.62 -24.68 -13.69
N HIS A 759 23.92 -24.92 -13.90
CA HIS A 759 24.50 -26.25 -14.14
C HIS A 759 23.83 -27.09 -15.24
N GLY A 760 23.25 -26.44 -16.26
CA GLY A 760 22.59 -27.10 -17.39
C GLY A 760 21.16 -27.58 -17.10
N VAL A 761 20.57 -27.19 -15.97
CA VAL A 761 19.17 -27.47 -15.65
C VAL A 761 18.24 -26.71 -16.60
N VAL A 762 17.27 -27.40 -17.19
CA VAL A 762 16.23 -26.85 -18.06
C VAL A 762 14.87 -27.35 -17.58
N LEU A 763 14.01 -26.42 -17.16
CA LEU A 763 12.68 -26.72 -16.65
C LEU A 763 11.68 -26.85 -17.81
N ASP A 764 10.73 -27.78 -17.68
CA ASP A 764 9.57 -27.85 -18.56
C ASP A 764 8.55 -26.72 -18.25
N ALA A 765 7.54 -26.57 -19.11
CA ALA A 765 6.56 -25.49 -19.03
C ALA A 765 5.72 -25.52 -17.74
N GLU A 766 5.32 -26.70 -17.27
CA GLU A 766 4.56 -26.84 -16.01
C GLU A 766 5.43 -26.45 -14.81
N SER A 767 6.68 -26.90 -14.80
CA SER A 767 7.65 -26.57 -13.76
C SER A 767 7.92 -25.07 -13.68
N TRP A 768 8.02 -24.39 -14.84
CA TRP A 768 8.09 -22.93 -14.89
C TRP A 768 6.81 -22.27 -14.37
N SER A 769 5.63 -22.75 -14.79
CA SER A 769 4.35 -22.21 -14.34
C SER A 769 4.20 -22.27 -12.82
N ARG A 770 4.66 -23.37 -12.19
CA ARG A 770 4.67 -23.55 -10.72
C ARG A 770 5.57 -22.55 -10.01
N ILE A 771 6.80 -22.34 -10.51
CA ILE A 771 7.73 -21.36 -9.94
C ILE A 771 7.22 -19.92 -10.12
N TYR A 772 6.71 -19.56 -11.29
CA TYR A 772 6.17 -18.22 -11.54
C TYR A 772 4.94 -17.95 -10.69
N THR A 773 4.01 -18.90 -10.62
CA THR A 773 2.79 -18.75 -9.82
C THR A 773 3.12 -18.65 -8.33
N TRP A 774 4.09 -19.40 -7.82
CA TRP A 774 4.56 -19.26 -6.44
C TRP A 774 5.03 -17.83 -6.14
N ILE A 775 5.87 -17.26 -7.02
CA ILE A 775 6.39 -15.89 -6.87
C ILE A 775 5.26 -14.86 -6.97
N ASP A 776 4.41 -14.97 -8.00
CA ASP A 776 3.32 -14.05 -8.27
C ASP A 776 2.26 -14.04 -7.15
N LEU A 777 2.09 -15.14 -6.42
CA LEU A 777 1.21 -15.24 -5.25
C LEU A 777 1.86 -14.76 -3.95
N ASN A 778 2.96 -14.01 -4.04
CA ASN A 778 3.72 -13.50 -2.90
C ASN A 778 4.50 -14.57 -2.11
N ALA A 779 4.84 -15.69 -2.76
CA ALA A 779 5.64 -16.79 -2.20
C ALA A 779 5.06 -17.45 -0.92
N PRO A 780 3.80 -17.92 -0.92
CA PRO A 780 3.25 -18.66 0.22
C PRO A 780 4.03 -19.96 0.45
N CYS A 781 4.18 -20.36 1.71
CA CYS A 781 4.64 -21.70 2.07
C CYS A 781 3.46 -22.65 2.25
N HIS A 782 2.40 -22.20 2.92
CA HIS A 782 1.26 -23.03 3.32
C HIS A 782 0.03 -22.72 2.47
N GLY A 783 -0.67 -23.77 2.05
CA GLY A 783 -1.91 -23.68 1.30
C GLY A 783 -3.18 -23.75 2.15
N THR A 784 -3.09 -24.05 3.45
CA THR A 784 -4.21 -23.90 4.40
C THR A 784 -3.73 -23.45 5.77
N TRP A 785 -4.64 -22.98 6.63
CA TRP A 785 -4.28 -22.56 7.99
C TRP A 785 -3.91 -23.76 8.88
N GLY A 786 -4.56 -24.90 8.68
CA GLY A 786 -4.24 -26.15 9.37
C GLY A 786 -2.85 -26.73 9.04
N GLU A 787 -2.26 -26.33 7.91
CA GLU A 787 -0.87 -26.68 7.54
C GLU A 787 0.16 -25.83 8.32
N VAL A 788 -0.18 -24.58 8.65
CA VAL A 788 0.63 -23.66 9.48
C VAL A 788 0.75 -24.22 10.91
N TYR A 789 -0.40 -24.43 11.55
CA TYR A 789 -0.53 -24.95 12.92
C TYR A 789 -1.93 -25.54 13.14
N ALA A 790 -2.14 -26.23 14.27
CA ALA A 790 -3.48 -26.68 14.63
C ALA A 790 -4.42 -25.48 14.85
N ILE A 791 -5.57 -25.48 14.18
CA ILE A 791 -6.56 -24.41 14.34
C ILE A 791 -7.13 -24.47 15.78
N PRO A 792 -7.15 -23.35 16.53
CA PRO A 792 -7.58 -23.36 17.93
C PRO A 792 -9.07 -23.70 18.14
N GLY A 793 -9.37 -24.57 19.10
CA GLY A 793 -10.74 -24.84 19.55
C GLY A 793 -11.67 -25.36 18.44
N ASN A 794 -12.92 -24.89 18.43
CA ASN A 794 -13.95 -25.25 17.45
C ASN A 794 -14.18 -24.16 16.38
N VAL A 795 -13.28 -23.17 16.26
CA VAL A 795 -13.52 -21.97 15.43
C VAL A 795 -13.71 -22.30 13.95
N HIS A 796 -13.04 -23.33 13.43
CA HIS A 796 -13.18 -23.76 12.04
C HIS A 796 -14.58 -24.32 11.76
N GLN A 797 -15.05 -25.26 12.58
CA GLN A 797 -16.38 -25.83 12.45
C GLN A 797 -17.46 -24.75 12.59
N ARG A 798 -17.29 -23.85 13.57
CA ARG A 798 -18.22 -22.76 13.81
C ARG A 798 -18.27 -21.75 12.64
N ARG A 799 -17.12 -21.43 12.04
CA ARG A 799 -17.03 -20.62 10.82
C ARG A 799 -17.82 -21.25 9.67
N LEU A 800 -17.70 -22.56 9.45
CA LEU A 800 -18.43 -23.25 8.39
C LEU A 800 -19.95 -23.23 8.63
N GLU A 801 -20.39 -23.46 9.87
CA GLU A 801 -21.81 -23.35 10.25
C GLU A 801 -22.39 -21.97 9.94
N LEU A 802 -21.70 -20.90 10.35
CA LEU A 802 -22.17 -19.53 10.17
C LEU A 802 -22.09 -19.07 8.71
N ARG A 803 -21.07 -19.51 7.96
CA ARG A 803 -21.03 -19.31 6.50
C ARG A 803 -22.23 -19.94 5.83
N ALA A 804 -22.54 -21.21 6.15
CA ALA A 804 -23.71 -21.89 5.60
C ALA A 804 -25.03 -21.20 6.01
N GLN A 805 -25.11 -20.71 7.24
CA GLN A 805 -26.31 -20.04 7.76
C GLN A 805 -26.57 -18.68 7.13
N TYR A 806 -25.52 -17.89 6.85
CA TYR A 806 -25.65 -16.49 6.41
C TYR A 806 -25.25 -16.26 4.95
N GLY A 807 -25.12 -17.32 4.17
CA GLY A 807 -24.91 -17.26 2.72
C GLY A 807 -23.47 -17.11 2.25
N GLY A 808 -22.48 -17.37 3.12
CA GLY A 808 -21.08 -17.42 2.74
C GLY A 808 -20.67 -18.71 2.01
N PRO A 809 -19.41 -18.81 1.54
CA PRO A 809 -18.91 -19.99 0.85
C PRO A 809 -19.00 -21.25 1.72
N THR A 810 -19.63 -22.31 1.19
CA THR A 810 -19.82 -23.59 1.90
C THR A 810 -18.67 -24.56 1.72
N THR A 811 -17.70 -24.23 0.87
CA THR A 811 -16.54 -25.05 0.59
C THR A 811 -15.58 -25.05 1.79
N ASP A 812 -15.19 -26.24 2.24
CA ASP A 812 -14.19 -26.42 3.29
C ASP A 812 -12.76 -26.40 2.71
N TYR A 813 -12.13 -25.24 2.82
CA TYR A 813 -10.78 -25.00 2.30
C TYR A 813 -9.69 -25.79 3.05
N GLU A 814 -9.93 -26.25 4.28
CA GLU A 814 -8.95 -27.03 5.06
C GLU A 814 -8.91 -28.50 4.63
N LEU A 815 -10.01 -29.01 4.06
CA LEU A 815 -10.11 -30.41 3.62
C LEU A 815 -9.81 -30.65 2.15
N GLU A 816 -10.07 -29.66 1.28
CA GLU A 816 -9.93 -29.87 -0.16
C GLU A 816 -8.54 -30.30 -0.63
N PRO A 817 -7.42 -29.68 -0.18
CA PRO A 817 -6.10 -30.09 -0.64
C PRO A 817 -5.73 -31.52 -0.23
N ARG A 818 -6.21 -31.98 0.93
CA ARG A 818 -5.94 -33.33 1.47
C ARG A 818 -6.60 -34.44 0.64
N ARG A 819 -7.61 -34.10 -0.18
CA ARG A 819 -8.30 -35.04 -1.07
C ARG A 819 -7.58 -35.22 -2.41
N LEU A 820 -6.50 -34.49 -2.65
CA LEU A 820 -5.79 -34.51 -3.92
C LEU A 820 -4.60 -35.48 -3.88
N PRO A 821 -4.33 -36.20 -4.98
CA PRO A 821 -3.14 -37.02 -5.08
C PRO A 821 -1.88 -36.14 -5.04
N PRO A 822 -0.72 -36.69 -4.60
CA PRO A 822 0.55 -36.00 -4.70
C PRO A 822 0.83 -35.55 -6.14
N VAL A 823 1.42 -34.37 -6.29
CA VAL A 823 1.85 -33.88 -7.61
C VAL A 823 3.02 -34.74 -8.09
N VAL A 824 2.79 -35.48 -9.17
CA VAL A 824 3.82 -36.29 -9.83
C VAL A 824 4.13 -35.64 -11.18
N LEU A 825 5.31 -35.03 -11.28
CA LEU A 825 5.80 -34.54 -12.56
C LEU A 825 6.32 -35.73 -13.39
N ALA A 826 6.09 -35.70 -14.70
CA ALA A 826 6.62 -36.72 -15.60
C ALA A 826 8.15 -36.86 -15.45
N ALA A 827 8.71 -38.05 -15.69
CA ALA A 827 10.16 -38.22 -15.65
C ALA A 827 10.84 -37.25 -16.64
N PRO A 828 11.99 -36.65 -16.28
CA PRO A 828 12.71 -35.79 -17.22
C PRO A 828 13.03 -36.57 -18.49
N PRO A 829 12.96 -35.94 -19.68
CA PRO A 829 13.55 -36.54 -20.86
C PRO A 829 15.00 -36.90 -20.50
N PRO A 830 15.52 -38.06 -20.94
CA PRO A 830 16.89 -38.43 -20.65
C PRO A 830 17.77 -37.26 -21.06
N PRO A 831 18.75 -36.85 -20.22
CA PRO A 831 19.64 -35.78 -20.60
C PRO A 831 20.16 -36.10 -22.01
N PRO A 832 20.24 -35.12 -22.93
CA PRO A 832 20.78 -35.37 -24.26
C PRO A 832 22.04 -36.19 -24.07
N LYS A 833 22.22 -37.30 -24.80
CA LYS A 833 23.15 -38.43 -24.54
C LYS A 833 24.64 -38.08 -24.32
N ASN A 834 24.95 -36.81 -24.12
CA ASN A 834 26.25 -36.22 -23.97
C ASN A 834 26.26 -34.99 -23.01
N PRO A 835 25.78 -35.07 -21.75
CA PRO A 835 26.07 -34.02 -20.76
C PRO A 835 27.54 -34.12 -20.31
N LYS A 836 28.11 -35.35 -20.35
CA LYS A 836 29.52 -35.61 -20.10
C LYS A 836 30.42 -35.16 -21.24
N THR A 837 29.98 -35.09 -22.51
CA THR A 837 30.82 -34.45 -23.54
C THR A 837 30.57 -32.96 -23.64
N ALA A 838 29.45 -32.39 -23.20
CA ALA A 838 29.36 -30.94 -23.03
C ALA A 838 30.29 -30.47 -21.89
N SER A 839 30.31 -31.17 -20.75
CA SER A 839 31.22 -30.82 -19.64
C SER A 839 32.68 -31.28 -19.87
N ALA A 840 32.92 -32.39 -20.59
CA ALA A 840 34.29 -32.81 -20.95
C ALA A 840 34.81 -32.13 -22.23
N ALA A 841 33.97 -31.70 -23.17
CA ALA A 841 34.38 -30.83 -24.28
C ALA A 841 34.47 -29.37 -23.84
N ASN A 842 33.72 -28.93 -22.81
CA ASN A 842 33.97 -27.64 -22.15
C ASN A 842 35.19 -27.70 -21.24
N ARG A 843 35.47 -28.81 -20.55
CA ARG A 843 36.76 -29.02 -19.85
C ARG A 843 37.91 -29.20 -20.83
N LYS A 844 37.73 -29.89 -21.98
CA LYS A 844 38.75 -30.02 -23.04
C LYS A 844 38.90 -28.76 -23.89
N ARG A 845 37.88 -27.91 -24.05
CA ARG A 845 38.00 -26.56 -24.66
C ARG A 845 38.60 -25.57 -23.68
N ALA A 846 38.22 -25.61 -22.40
CA ALA A 846 38.85 -24.80 -21.35
C ALA A 846 40.29 -25.25 -21.02
N ALA A 847 40.63 -26.51 -21.32
CA ALA A 847 41.97 -27.08 -21.23
C ALA A 847 42.71 -27.14 -22.59
N ASN A 848 42.13 -26.61 -23.68
CA ASN A 848 42.85 -26.44 -24.93
C ASN A 848 43.63 -25.12 -24.86
N PRO A 849 44.98 -25.12 -24.86
CA PRO A 849 45.78 -23.88 -24.81
C PRO A 849 45.45 -22.92 -25.96
N ALA A 850 44.96 -23.43 -27.09
CA ALA A 850 44.56 -22.63 -28.25
C ALA A 850 43.26 -21.81 -28.06
N ALA A 851 42.38 -22.18 -27.12
CA ALA A 851 41.16 -21.41 -26.81
C ALA A 851 41.40 -20.29 -25.77
N ARG A 852 42.61 -20.24 -25.17
CA ARG A 852 43.10 -19.17 -24.30
C ARG A 852 44.01 -18.17 -25.02
N ALA A 853 44.30 -18.38 -26.30
CA ALA A 853 45.02 -17.39 -27.08
C ALA A 853 44.16 -16.13 -27.15
N ASN A 854 44.60 -15.05 -26.51
CA ASN A 854 44.02 -13.73 -26.70
C ASN A 854 44.09 -13.43 -28.21
N PRO A 855 42.97 -13.36 -28.96
CA PRO A 855 43.00 -13.11 -30.40
C PRO A 855 43.58 -11.73 -30.75
N LEU A 856 43.84 -10.89 -29.73
CA LEU A 856 44.54 -9.61 -29.79
C LEU A 856 45.59 -9.53 -28.66
N PRO A 857 46.85 -9.97 -28.85
CA PRO A 857 47.89 -9.95 -27.82
C PRO A 857 48.11 -8.56 -27.17
N ASP A 858 47.82 -7.49 -27.91
CA ASP A 858 47.97 -6.09 -27.49
C ASP A 858 46.76 -5.53 -26.72
N TRP A 859 45.75 -6.35 -26.38
CA TRP A 859 44.52 -5.91 -25.70
C TRP A 859 44.66 -5.79 -24.18
N THR A 860 45.56 -6.56 -23.54
CA THR A 860 45.71 -6.55 -22.08
C THR A 860 46.63 -5.41 -21.64
N LEU A 861 46.07 -4.21 -21.52
CA LEU A 861 46.78 -2.97 -21.18
C LEU A 861 46.96 -2.82 -19.67
N THR A 862 48.07 -2.19 -19.28
CA THR A 862 48.18 -1.62 -17.94
C THR A 862 47.34 -0.34 -17.85
N ALA A 863 46.93 0.06 -16.64
CA ALA A 863 46.15 1.28 -16.46
C ALA A 863 46.88 2.54 -16.98
N ASP A 864 48.22 2.59 -16.86
CA ASP A 864 49.03 3.68 -17.42
C ASP A 864 49.00 3.70 -18.95
N GLU A 865 49.07 2.53 -19.58
CA GLU A 865 48.99 2.45 -21.04
C GLU A 865 47.60 2.81 -21.56
N ALA A 866 46.54 2.35 -20.88
CA ALA A 866 45.17 2.73 -21.20
C ALA A 866 44.96 4.25 -21.11
N ARG A 867 45.51 4.91 -20.08
CA ARG A 867 45.51 6.38 -19.92
C ARG A 867 46.32 7.08 -21.02
N ARG A 868 47.51 6.56 -21.35
CA ARG A 868 48.33 7.11 -22.44
C ARG A 868 47.59 7.09 -23.77
N ARG A 869 46.92 5.98 -24.10
CA ARG A 869 46.13 5.86 -25.34
C ARG A 869 44.93 6.79 -25.36
N GLN A 870 44.24 6.97 -24.23
CA GLN A 870 43.16 7.96 -24.11
C GLN A 870 43.67 9.38 -24.35
N ALA A 871 44.77 9.78 -23.70
CA ALA A 871 45.36 11.10 -23.85
C ALA A 871 45.88 11.37 -25.27
N ALA A 872 46.39 10.34 -25.96
CA ALA A 872 46.85 10.44 -27.34
C ALA A 872 45.69 10.68 -28.33
N ASP A 873 44.49 10.22 -28.01
CA ASP A 873 43.33 10.29 -28.91
C ASP A 873 42.55 11.62 -28.71
N GLY A 874 42.75 12.36 -27.61
CA GLY A 874 42.29 13.74 -27.45
C GLY A 874 42.02 14.16 -26.00
N PRO A 875 41.32 15.30 -25.78
CA PRO A 875 40.89 15.70 -24.44
C PRO A 875 40.09 14.57 -23.77
N ALA A 876 40.43 14.24 -22.52
CA ALA A 876 39.82 13.12 -21.82
C ALA A 876 38.36 13.42 -21.39
N GLU A 877 38.00 14.68 -21.21
CA GLU A 877 36.72 15.09 -20.64
C GLU A 877 36.07 16.24 -21.43
N ARG A 878 34.74 16.26 -21.43
CA ARG A 878 33.91 17.33 -22.00
C ARG A 878 32.68 17.55 -21.13
N LEU A 879 32.29 18.81 -20.91
CA LEU A 879 31.02 19.15 -20.27
C LEU A 879 29.98 19.53 -21.32
N VAL A 880 28.75 19.09 -21.11
CA VAL A 880 27.57 19.41 -21.91
C VAL A 880 26.54 20.08 -21.01
N ASP A 881 26.05 21.25 -21.42
CA ASP A 881 25.01 21.97 -20.69
C ASP A 881 23.62 21.42 -21.02
N LEU A 882 22.87 21.03 -19.98
CA LEU A 882 21.48 20.58 -20.07
C LEU A 882 20.49 21.72 -19.76
N GLY A 883 20.98 22.92 -19.47
CA GLY A 883 20.21 24.09 -19.07
C GLY A 883 19.79 24.07 -17.60
N GLY A 884 19.33 25.22 -17.09
CA GLY A 884 18.90 25.37 -15.71
C GLY A 884 20.01 25.14 -14.67
N GLY A 885 21.28 25.27 -15.08
CA GLY A 885 22.45 24.99 -14.24
C GLY A 885 22.81 23.50 -14.12
N VAL A 886 22.16 22.61 -14.87
CA VAL A 886 22.45 21.17 -14.88
C VAL A 886 23.43 20.85 -16.01
N SER A 887 24.48 20.08 -15.73
CA SER A 887 25.47 19.66 -16.74
C SER A 887 25.68 18.15 -16.76
N LEU A 888 26.16 17.64 -17.89
CA LEU A 888 26.54 16.26 -18.12
C LEU A 888 28.03 16.18 -18.45
N LYS A 889 28.78 15.45 -17.63
CA LYS A 889 30.20 15.14 -17.88
C LYS A 889 30.32 13.94 -18.82
N LEU A 890 31.02 14.14 -19.92
CA LEU A 890 31.40 13.11 -20.88
C LEU A 890 32.89 12.81 -20.75
N VAL A 891 33.22 11.53 -20.91
CA VAL A 891 34.57 10.96 -20.91
C VAL A 891 34.85 10.37 -22.28
N ARG A 892 36.06 10.58 -22.77
CA ARG A 892 36.46 10.11 -24.09
C ARG A 892 36.92 8.65 -24.02
N VAL A 893 36.22 7.76 -24.70
CA VAL A 893 36.63 6.36 -24.88
C VAL A 893 37.46 6.28 -26.16
N PRO A 894 38.74 5.85 -26.10
CA PRO A 894 39.64 5.94 -27.25
C PRO A 894 39.30 4.96 -28.37
N ALA A 895 39.74 5.22 -29.59
CA ALA A 895 39.76 4.23 -30.66
C ALA A 895 40.63 3.02 -30.28
N GLY A 896 40.28 1.82 -30.74
CA GLY A 896 41.08 0.62 -30.52
C GLY A 896 40.34 -0.69 -30.75
N SER A 897 41.06 -1.80 -30.60
CA SER A 897 40.52 -3.16 -30.78
C SER A 897 40.41 -3.87 -29.45
N ALA A 898 39.36 -4.66 -29.26
CA ALA A 898 39.04 -5.34 -28.02
C ALA A 898 38.41 -6.70 -28.20
N VAL A 899 38.58 -7.57 -27.22
CA VAL A 899 37.89 -8.87 -27.18
C VAL A 899 36.66 -8.75 -26.28
N VAL A 900 35.52 -8.43 -26.90
CA VAL A 900 34.21 -8.27 -26.23
C VAL A 900 33.33 -9.48 -26.48
N THR A 901 32.26 -9.59 -25.70
CA THR A 901 31.26 -10.63 -25.86
C THR A 901 30.42 -10.38 -27.13
N ASP A 902 30.37 -11.36 -28.04
CA ASP A 902 29.69 -11.30 -29.34
C ASP A 902 28.44 -12.19 -29.35
N GLY A 903 27.36 -11.68 -28.72
CA GLY A 903 26.08 -12.39 -28.65
C GLY A 903 26.13 -13.72 -27.86
N GLY A 904 25.07 -14.53 -27.96
CA GLY A 904 24.96 -15.83 -27.27
C GLY A 904 24.43 -15.77 -25.82
N THR A 905 24.20 -16.95 -25.24
CA THR A 905 23.70 -17.12 -23.86
C THR A 905 24.85 -17.16 -22.86
N PHE A 906 24.84 -16.24 -21.90
CA PHE A 906 25.72 -16.30 -20.72
C PHE A 906 25.57 -17.65 -19.99
N PRO A 907 26.64 -18.27 -19.44
CA PRO A 907 28.03 -17.82 -19.40
C PRO A 907 28.86 -18.20 -20.65
N PHE A 908 28.22 -18.76 -21.69
CA PHE A 908 28.89 -19.35 -22.86
C PHE A 908 28.92 -18.43 -24.08
N ALA A 909 28.69 -17.14 -23.88
CA ALA A 909 28.69 -16.14 -24.93
C ALA A 909 30.10 -16.10 -25.59
N PRO A 910 30.21 -16.36 -26.91
CA PRO A 910 31.50 -16.32 -27.59
C PRO A 910 32.09 -14.92 -27.50
N ARG A 911 33.43 -14.85 -27.40
CA ARG A 911 34.15 -13.57 -27.42
C ARG A 911 34.74 -13.38 -28.81
N ALA A 912 34.59 -12.19 -29.38
CA ALA A 912 35.13 -11.86 -30.68
C ALA A 912 35.92 -10.53 -30.63
N PRO A 913 36.95 -10.39 -31.48
CA PRO A 913 37.63 -9.11 -31.64
C PRO A 913 36.69 -8.10 -32.32
N VAL A 914 36.52 -6.93 -31.71
CA VAL A 914 35.79 -5.77 -32.24
C VAL A 914 36.76 -4.58 -32.31
N THR A 915 36.75 -3.86 -33.43
CA THR A 915 37.59 -2.68 -33.64
C THR A 915 36.74 -1.42 -33.72
N PHE A 916 37.02 -0.45 -32.86
CA PHE A 916 36.47 0.90 -32.88
C PHE A 916 37.44 1.83 -33.60
N ASN A 917 37.12 2.19 -34.84
CA ASN A 917 37.98 3.01 -35.70
C ASN A 917 38.10 4.47 -35.27
N ARG A 918 37.23 4.93 -34.36
CA ARG A 918 37.20 6.29 -33.83
C ARG A 918 36.85 6.22 -32.35
N GLY A 919 37.45 7.12 -31.57
CA GLY A 919 37.02 7.35 -30.20
C GLY A 919 35.63 7.99 -30.17
N PHE A 920 34.90 7.77 -29.09
CA PHE A 920 33.57 8.31 -28.86
C PHE A 920 33.47 8.90 -27.45
N TRP A 921 32.51 9.80 -27.23
CA TRP A 921 32.23 10.31 -25.89
C TRP A 921 31.18 9.44 -25.22
N MET A 922 31.34 9.18 -23.94
CA MET A 922 30.37 8.47 -23.10
C MET A 922 30.15 9.25 -21.82
N SER A 923 28.93 9.31 -21.28
CA SER A 923 28.72 9.93 -19.98
C SER A 923 29.57 9.25 -18.90
N ALA A 924 30.21 10.07 -18.07
CA ALA A 924 31.17 9.61 -17.05
C ALA A 924 30.54 8.60 -16.09
N CYS A 925 29.29 8.87 -15.72
CA CYS A 925 28.43 8.00 -14.93
C CYS A 925 27.10 7.76 -15.69
N GLU A 926 26.22 7.00 -15.06
CA GLU A 926 24.81 6.91 -15.42
C GLU A 926 24.14 8.29 -15.37
N ILE A 927 23.06 8.46 -16.13
CA ILE A 927 22.25 9.68 -16.08
C ILE A 927 21.59 9.79 -14.69
N THR A 928 21.70 10.95 -14.06
CA THR A 928 21.13 11.17 -12.72
C THR A 928 19.67 11.59 -12.76
N ASN A 929 18.95 11.49 -11.63
CA ASN A 929 17.58 12.01 -11.51
C ASN A 929 17.51 13.50 -11.89
N ARG A 930 18.44 14.35 -11.42
CA ARG A 930 18.50 15.77 -11.78
C ARG A 930 18.66 15.98 -13.29
N GLN A 931 19.50 15.18 -13.94
CA GLN A 931 19.72 15.29 -15.39
C GLN A 931 18.48 14.82 -16.17
N TYR A 932 17.84 13.74 -15.76
CA TYR A 932 16.62 13.24 -16.38
C TYR A 932 15.44 14.18 -16.18
N GLN A 933 15.31 14.81 -15.01
CA GLN A 933 14.25 15.78 -14.71
C GLN A 933 14.36 17.08 -15.52
N ALA A 934 15.52 17.37 -16.12
CA ALA A 934 15.63 18.44 -17.12
C ALA A 934 14.90 18.10 -18.44
N PHE A 935 14.67 16.81 -18.71
CA PHE A 935 13.88 16.28 -19.83
C PHE A 935 12.41 16.05 -19.42
N ASP A 936 12.18 15.36 -18.30
CA ASP A 936 10.85 15.05 -17.75
C ASP A 936 10.75 15.47 -16.28
N PRO A 937 10.26 16.71 -16.00
CA PRO A 937 10.17 17.23 -14.64
C PRO A 937 9.26 16.43 -13.70
N ASN A 938 8.40 15.55 -14.22
CA ASN A 938 7.47 14.76 -13.43
C ASN A 938 8.00 13.35 -13.10
N HIS A 939 9.20 12.99 -13.58
CA HIS A 939 9.78 11.68 -13.29
C HIS A 939 10.17 11.55 -11.82
N ASP A 940 9.75 10.44 -11.22
CA ASP A 940 10.08 10.05 -9.85
C ASP A 940 10.54 8.58 -9.82
N SER A 941 11.84 8.38 -9.57
CA SER A 941 12.44 7.05 -9.34
C SER A 941 11.90 6.38 -8.06
N GLY A 942 11.28 7.14 -7.17
CA GLY A 942 10.59 6.69 -5.97
C GLY A 942 11.55 6.18 -4.89
N TYR A 943 11.06 5.21 -4.13
CA TYR A 943 11.80 4.55 -3.06
C TYR A 943 12.10 3.10 -3.42
N ALA A 944 13.16 2.56 -2.81
CA ALA A 944 13.41 1.13 -2.84
C ALA A 944 12.29 0.42 -2.05
N ARG A 945 11.64 -0.56 -2.70
CA ARG A 945 10.64 -1.40 -2.04
C ARG A 945 11.39 -2.55 -1.35
N ASP A 946 11.34 -2.59 -0.02
CA ASP A 946 12.05 -3.62 0.76
C ASP A 946 11.39 -4.98 0.53
N PHE A 947 12.24 -5.96 0.25
CA PHE A 947 11.88 -7.28 -0.20
C PHE A 947 11.39 -8.20 0.91
N ARG A 948 11.67 -7.87 2.19
CA ARG A 948 11.64 -8.85 3.29
C ARG A 948 11.31 -8.28 4.66
N ARG A 949 11.32 -6.96 4.85
CA ARG A 949 11.07 -6.34 6.16
C ARG A 949 9.81 -5.49 6.18
N ARG A 950 9.16 -5.48 7.34
CA ARG A 950 8.32 -4.37 7.79
C ARG A 950 9.23 -3.17 7.99
N LEU A 951 9.14 -2.18 7.10
CA LEU A 951 9.85 -0.92 7.25
C LEU A 951 8.95 0.09 7.96
N PRO A 952 9.37 0.66 9.10
CA PRO A 952 8.76 1.85 9.66
C PRO A 952 8.62 2.95 8.61
N VAL A 953 7.60 3.80 8.75
CA VAL A 953 7.34 4.95 7.85
C VAL A 953 8.59 5.81 7.65
N THR A 954 9.37 6.00 8.72
CA THR A 954 10.62 6.76 8.73
C THR A 954 11.76 6.08 7.96
N GLU A 955 11.75 4.75 7.85
CA GLU A 955 12.76 4.00 7.09
C GLU A 955 12.50 3.99 5.58
N ARG A 956 11.25 4.16 5.12
CA ARG A 956 10.97 4.39 3.69
C ARG A 956 11.58 5.71 3.22
N GLN A 957 11.47 6.77 4.04
CA GLN A 957 12.11 8.06 3.77
C GLN A 957 13.65 8.00 3.84
N SER A 958 14.24 6.94 4.39
CA SER A 958 15.71 6.82 4.52
C SER A 958 16.38 6.08 3.36
N ARG A 959 15.62 5.51 2.41
CA ARG A 959 16.16 4.79 1.22
C ARG A 959 15.57 5.30 -0.11
N PRO A 960 15.75 6.60 -0.44
CA PRO A 960 15.32 7.14 -1.73
C PRO A 960 16.11 6.51 -2.88
N LEU A 961 15.46 6.39 -4.04
CA LEU A 961 16.09 6.17 -5.34
C LEU A 961 16.01 7.44 -6.23
N ASN A 962 15.38 8.50 -5.72
CA ASN A 962 15.06 9.73 -6.44
C ASN A 962 15.87 10.96 -5.99
N GLU A 963 16.94 10.80 -5.20
CA GLU A 963 17.80 11.94 -4.86
C GLU A 963 18.45 12.51 -6.12
N PRO A 964 18.69 13.84 -6.19
CA PRO A 964 19.09 14.50 -7.43
C PRO A 964 20.33 13.90 -8.12
N ASP A 965 21.31 13.45 -7.34
CA ASP A 965 22.59 12.93 -7.85
C ASP A 965 22.65 11.39 -7.87
N GLN A 966 21.58 10.69 -7.46
CA GLN A 966 21.42 9.25 -7.70
C GLN A 966 21.14 8.96 -9.18
N PRO A 967 21.50 7.76 -9.67
CA PRO A 967 21.15 7.34 -11.03
C PRO A 967 19.63 7.29 -11.19
N VAL A 968 19.15 7.70 -12.37
CA VAL A 968 17.75 7.56 -12.73
C VAL A 968 17.39 6.09 -12.93
N VAL A 969 16.30 5.63 -12.32
CA VAL A 969 15.76 4.28 -12.47
C VAL A 969 14.27 4.31 -12.77
N ARG A 970 13.66 3.15 -13.01
CA ARG A 970 12.27 3.01 -13.45
C ARG A 970 11.99 3.79 -14.72
N VAL A 971 12.97 3.78 -15.63
CA VAL A 971 12.86 4.29 -16.99
C VAL A 971 12.86 3.12 -17.94
N SER A 972 11.93 3.12 -18.89
CA SER A 972 11.89 2.14 -19.97
C SER A 972 12.98 2.41 -20.99
N TRP A 973 13.30 1.41 -21.81
CA TRP A 973 14.23 1.59 -22.93
C TRP A 973 13.75 2.69 -23.88
N HIS A 974 12.44 2.76 -24.15
CA HIS A 974 11.85 3.81 -24.99
C HIS A 974 12.03 5.21 -24.39
N GLN A 975 11.85 5.35 -23.08
CA GLN A 975 12.09 6.61 -22.37
C GLN A 975 13.56 7.02 -22.38
N ALA A 976 14.49 6.08 -22.21
CA ALA A 976 15.92 6.34 -22.30
C ALA A 976 16.34 6.80 -23.72
N VAL A 977 15.75 6.20 -24.77
CA VAL A 977 15.96 6.65 -26.16
C VAL A 977 15.35 8.04 -26.40
N ALA A 978 14.19 8.34 -25.84
CA ALA A 978 13.58 9.67 -25.93
C ALA A 978 14.46 10.75 -25.27
N PHE A 979 15.08 10.44 -24.13
CA PHE A 979 16.08 11.31 -23.50
C PHE A 979 17.28 11.55 -24.42
N CYS A 980 17.81 10.51 -25.08
CA CYS A 980 18.90 10.67 -26.06
C CYS A 980 18.50 11.60 -27.20
N ALA A 981 17.30 11.44 -27.76
CA ALA A 981 16.81 12.29 -28.84
C ALA A 981 16.67 13.76 -28.40
N TRP A 982 16.12 14.00 -27.21
CA TRP A 982 16.03 15.33 -26.60
C TRP A 982 17.41 15.96 -26.39
N LEU A 983 18.36 15.20 -25.85
CA LEU A 983 19.72 15.69 -25.60
C LEU A 983 20.45 16.02 -26.91
N GLY A 984 20.27 15.19 -27.95
CA GLY A 984 20.83 15.46 -29.27
C GLY A 984 20.28 16.74 -29.89
N ALA A 985 18.95 16.93 -29.84
CA ALA A 985 18.31 18.15 -30.34
C ALA A 985 18.79 19.41 -29.60
N ARG A 986 19.06 19.29 -28.30
CA ARG A 986 19.52 20.41 -27.47
C ARG A 986 20.98 20.80 -27.71
N THR A 987 21.83 19.82 -28.02
CA THR A 987 23.29 20.01 -28.03
C THR A 987 23.88 20.03 -29.43
N GLY A 988 23.11 19.63 -30.45
CA GLY A 988 23.61 19.42 -31.80
C GLY A 988 24.59 18.25 -31.89
N LEU A 989 24.59 17.34 -30.92
CA LEU A 989 25.38 16.11 -30.94
C LEU A 989 24.50 14.94 -31.39
N GLN A 990 25.12 13.91 -31.97
CA GLN A 990 24.46 12.64 -32.18
C GLN A 990 24.53 11.85 -30.88
N VAL A 991 23.39 11.67 -30.22
CA VAL A 991 23.29 11.04 -28.90
C VAL A 991 22.50 9.74 -28.99
N ALA A 992 23.02 8.68 -28.38
CA ALA A 992 22.37 7.36 -28.36
C ALA A 992 22.70 6.59 -27.08
N LEU A 993 21.97 5.49 -26.84
CA LEU A 993 22.41 4.47 -25.88
C LEU A 993 23.64 3.73 -26.44
N PRO A 994 24.62 3.35 -25.59
CA PRO A 994 25.76 2.56 -26.04
C PRO A 994 25.29 1.23 -26.64
N SER A 995 25.96 0.76 -27.68
CA SER A 995 25.86 -0.66 -28.06
C SER A 995 26.48 -1.54 -26.97
N GLU A 996 26.12 -2.83 -26.94
CA GLU A 996 26.71 -3.79 -26.01
C GLU A 996 28.25 -3.82 -26.09
N ALA A 997 28.78 -3.77 -27.32
CA ALA A 997 30.21 -3.78 -27.57
C ALA A 997 30.88 -2.49 -27.07
N GLN A 998 30.27 -1.32 -27.33
CA GLN A 998 30.79 -0.04 -26.82
C GLN A 998 30.78 -0.01 -25.29
N TRP A 999 29.71 -0.52 -24.67
CA TRP A 999 29.60 -0.60 -23.21
C TRP A 999 30.67 -1.51 -22.62
N GLU A 1000 30.84 -2.73 -23.14
CA GLU A 1000 31.81 -3.69 -22.62
C GLU A 1000 33.26 -3.22 -22.86
N TYR A 1001 33.53 -2.60 -24.00
CA TYR A 1001 34.81 -1.97 -24.30
C TYR A 1001 35.17 -0.90 -23.27
N ALA A 1002 34.23 0.03 -23.05
CA ALA A 1002 34.34 1.11 -22.09
C ALA A 1002 34.48 0.59 -20.65
N CYS A 1003 33.72 -0.44 -20.29
CA CYS A 1003 33.74 -1.09 -18.98
C CYS A 1003 35.12 -1.67 -18.67
N ARG A 1004 35.69 -2.43 -19.62
CA ARG A 1004 36.98 -3.11 -19.48
C ARG A 1004 38.18 -2.17 -19.45
N ALA A 1005 38.12 -1.03 -20.15
CA ALA A 1005 39.20 -0.04 -20.21
C ALA A 1005 40.60 -0.65 -20.46
N GLY A 1006 40.67 -1.62 -21.37
CA GLY A 1006 41.91 -2.32 -21.73
C GLY A 1006 42.24 -3.58 -20.91
N THR A 1007 41.33 -4.10 -20.09
CA THR A 1007 41.54 -5.39 -19.41
C THR A 1007 40.77 -6.55 -20.07
N ASP A 1008 41.24 -7.78 -19.82
CA ASP A 1008 40.56 -9.02 -20.24
C ASP A 1008 39.93 -9.81 -19.07
N THR A 1009 40.07 -9.29 -17.85
CA THR A 1009 39.54 -9.82 -16.59
C THR A 1009 38.04 -9.54 -16.43
N PRO A 1010 37.33 -10.20 -15.49
CA PRO A 1010 35.93 -9.90 -15.19
C PRO A 1010 35.70 -8.46 -14.72
N PHE A 1011 36.69 -7.88 -14.02
CA PHE A 1011 36.70 -6.49 -13.56
C PHE A 1011 38.05 -5.84 -13.85
N PRO A 1012 38.12 -4.54 -14.18
CA PRO A 1012 39.38 -3.81 -14.36
C PRO A 1012 40.31 -3.85 -13.14
N PHE A 1013 39.75 -4.10 -11.96
CA PHE A 1013 40.47 -4.14 -10.68
C PHE A 1013 40.72 -5.56 -10.14
N GLY A 1014 40.27 -6.62 -10.83
CA GLY A 1014 40.58 -7.99 -10.41
C GLY A 1014 39.60 -9.09 -10.85
N ALA A 1015 39.61 -10.19 -10.09
CA ALA A 1015 38.77 -11.37 -10.30
C ALA A 1015 37.50 -11.35 -9.41
N LEU A 1016 36.71 -12.42 -9.42
CA LEU A 1016 35.44 -12.55 -8.68
C LEU A 1016 35.56 -12.46 -7.16
N ASN A 1017 36.76 -12.60 -6.61
CA ASN A 1017 37.07 -12.49 -5.17
C ASN A 1017 37.89 -11.23 -4.83
N ALA A 1018 37.87 -10.22 -5.71
CA ALA A 1018 38.49 -8.93 -5.44
C ALA A 1018 37.83 -8.21 -4.24
N GLU A 1019 38.48 -7.15 -3.76
CA GLU A 1019 37.88 -6.22 -2.81
C GLU A 1019 36.97 -5.26 -3.58
N PHE A 1020 35.65 -5.30 -3.35
CA PHE A 1020 34.68 -4.55 -4.14
C PHE A 1020 34.27 -3.22 -3.52
N SER A 1021 34.47 -3.03 -2.20
CA SER A 1021 33.81 -1.97 -1.43
C SER A 1021 34.20 -0.56 -1.87
N ARG A 1022 35.39 -0.37 -2.44
CA ARG A 1022 35.85 0.90 -3.02
C ARG A 1022 35.61 1.05 -4.53
N HIS A 1023 35.09 0.01 -5.19
CA HIS A 1023 35.02 -0.11 -6.64
C HIS A 1023 33.61 -0.21 -7.21
N ALA A 1024 32.62 -0.72 -6.46
CA ALA A 1024 31.25 -0.83 -6.95
C ALA A 1024 30.22 -0.89 -5.81
N ASN A 1025 29.04 -0.30 -6.04
CA ASN A 1025 27.84 -0.52 -5.24
C ASN A 1025 27.15 -1.82 -5.69
N LEU A 1026 27.20 -2.84 -4.86
CA LEU A 1026 26.68 -4.19 -5.12
C LEU A 1026 25.92 -4.68 -3.88
N ALA A 1027 25.48 -5.95 -3.85
CA ALA A 1027 24.78 -6.54 -2.71
C ALA A 1027 25.63 -6.58 -1.42
N ASP A 1028 25.64 -5.47 -0.68
CA ASP A 1028 26.36 -5.25 0.57
C ASP A 1028 26.01 -6.30 1.64
N GLN A 1029 26.96 -6.65 2.51
CA GLN A 1029 26.73 -7.62 3.59
C GLN A 1029 25.54 -7.29 4.50
N ASN A 1030 25.20 -6.00 4.64
CA ASN A 1030 24.07 -5.56 5.44
C ASN A 1030 22.73 -5.64 4.68
N LEU A 1031 22.74 -6.00 3.39
CA LEU A 1031 21.55 -6.25 2.60
C LEU A 1031 20.84 -7.53 3.12
N PRO A 1032 19.65 -7.41 3.73
CA PRO A 1032 19.02 -8.55 4.40
C PRO A 1032 18.76 -9.74 3.46
N GLY A 1033 19.39 -10.89 3.73
CA GLY A 1033 19.13 -12.17 3.05
C GLY A 1033 19.82 -12.37 1.69
N LEU A 1034 20.47 -11.35 1.14
CA LEU A 1034 21.25 -11.41 -0.11
C LEU A 1034 22.69 -10.91 0.04
N GLY A 1035 22.99 -10.19 1.11
CA GLY A 1035 24.31 -9.63 1.36
C GLY A 1035 25.40 -10.69 1.43
N THR A 1036 26.58 -10.31 0.97
CA THR A 1036 27.78 -11.15 0.98
C THR A 1036 28.87 -10.50 1.84
N SER A 1037 29.59 -11.30 2.62
CA SER A 1037 30.75 -10.82 3.39
C SER A 1037 31.90 -10.31 2.50
N LEU A 1038 31.81 -10.51 1.18
CA LEU A 1038 32.78 -9.99 0.21
C LEU A 1038 32.61 -8.47 -0.05
N ILE A 1039 31.47 -7.88 0.34
CA ILE A 1039 31.15 -6.48 0.07
C ILE A 1039 30.72 -5.81 1.38
N ASN A 1040 31.42 -4.74 1.75
CA ASN A 1040 31.03 -3.85 2.85
C ASN A 1040 31.27 -2.39 2.44
N ASP A 1041 30.43 -1.88 1.56
CA ASP A 1041 30.50 -0.49 1.08
C ASP A 1041 29.58 0.46 1.86
N GLY A 1042 28.70 -0.12 2.70
CA GLY A 1042 27.75 0.61 3.53
C GLY A 1042 26.57 1.20 2.75
N ALA A 1043 26.36 0.80 1.49
CA ALA A 1043 25.24 1.20 0.67
C ALA A 1043 24.23 0.05 0.54
N ILE A 1044 22.96 0.30 0.92
CA ILE A 1044 21.89 -0.71 0.80
C ILE A 1044 21.07 -0.51 -0.48
N VAL A 1045 21.11 0.71 -1.05
CA VAL A 1045 20.40 1.12 -2.27
C VAL A 1045 21.35 1.97 -3.14
N THR A 1046 20.84 2.52 -4.23
CA THR A 1046 21.61 3.44 -5.07
C THR A 1046 22.21 4.59 -4.27
N VAL A 1047 23.36 5.08 -4.70
CA VAL A 1047 24.04 6.25 -4.10
C VAL A 1047 24.30 7.30 -5.18
N ALA A 1048 24.75 8.48 -4.76
CA ALA A 1048 25.19 9.50 -5.70
C ALA A 1048 26.24 8.92 -6.67
N VAL A 1049 26.07 9.18 -7.96
CA VAL A 1049 26.97 8.68 -9.01
C VAL A 1049 28.40 9.17 -8.80
N GLY A 1050 29.38 8.37 -9.22
CA GLY A 1050 30.80 8.70 -9.11
C GLY A 1050 31.40 8.55 -7.71
N ARG A 1051 30.71 7.89 -6.77
CA ARG A 1051 31.22 7.64 -5.41
C ARG A 1051 32.39 6.67 -5.37
N TYR A 1052 32.44 5.69 -6.27
CA TYR A 1052 33.45 4.63 -6.31
C TYR A 1052 34.61 4.99 -7.24
N LEU A 1053 35.71 4.25 -7.17
CA LEU A 1053 36.88 4.52 -8.02
C LEU A 1053 36.56 4.28 -9.52
N PRO A 1054 36.96 5.20 -10.42
CA PRO A 1054 36.75 5.01 -11.84
C PRO A 1054 37.69 3.94 -12.42
N ASN A 1055 37.36 3.43 -13.61
CA ASN A 1055 38.28 2.62 -14.38
C ASN A 1055 39.41 3.47 -15.03
N ALA A 1056 40.32 2.84 -15.77
CA ALA A 1056 41.50 3.50 -16.33
C ALA A 1056 41.20 4.65 -17.32
N TRP A 1057 39.97 4.73 -17.85
CA TRP A 1057 39.52 5.82 -18.72
C TRP A 1057 38.70 6.88 -18.00
N GLY A 1058 38.48 6.77 -16.69
CA GLY A 1058 37.72 7.78 -15.94
C GLY A 1058 36.20 7.57 -15.96
N LEU A 1059 35.73 6.38 -16.34
CA LEU A 1059 34.31 6.00 -16.24
C LEU A 1059 34.03 5.40 -14.86
N PHE A 1060 32.91 5.82 -14.27
CA PHE A 1060 32.45 5.41 -12.95
C PHE A 1060 31.29 4.42 -13.05
N ASP A 1061 31.10 3.65 -11.97
CA ASP A 1061 29.92 2.82 -11.71
C ASP A 1061 29.62 1.72 -12.76
N MET A 1062 30.55 1.43 -13.67
CA MET A 1062 30.41 0.40 -14.73
C MET A 1062 30.10 -1.02 -14.24
N HIS A 1063 30.18 -1.27 -12.93
CA HIS A 1063 30.05 -2.58 -12.28
C HIS A 1063 29.05 -2.58 -11.13
N GLY A 1064 28.26 -1.53 -10.92
CA GLY A 1064 27.38 -1.44 -9.76
C GLY A 1064 26.48 -0.22 -9.81
N ASN A 1065 25.85 0.08 -8.68
CA ASN A 1065 24.83 1.12 -8.52
C ASN A 1065 23.56 0.72 -9.27
N VAL A 1066 23.53 0.82 -10.61
CA VAL A 1066 22.42 0.31 -11.43
C VAL A 1066 22.96 -0.40 -12.67
N ALA A 1067 22.23 -1.41 -13.14
CA ALA A 1067 22.49 -1.96 -14.45
C ALA A 1067 22.00 -0.96 -15.53
N GLU A 1068 22.45 -1.08 -16.77
CA GLU A 1068 22.26 -0.03 -17.78
C GLU A 1068 21.66 -0.55 -19.09
N TRP A 1069 20.63 0.15 -19.58
CA TRP A 1069 20.09 -0.07 -20.92
C TRP A 1069 21.14 0.17 -22.01
N THR A 1070 21.18 -0.73 -22.99
CA THR A 1070 21.98 -0.60 -24.22
C THR A 1070 21.08 -0.57 -25.45
N SER A 1071 21.62 -0.26 -26.63
CA SER A 1071 20.91 -0.42 -27.90
C SER A 1071 20.83 -1.89 -28.37
N GLY A 1072 21.42 -2.83 -27.64
CA GLY A 1072 21.41 -4.26 -27.96
C GLY A 1072 20.03 -4.91 -27.84
N GLU A 1073 19.84 -5.99 -28.60
CA GLU A 1073 18.56 -6.70 -28.67
C GLU A 1073 18.76 -8.22 -28.77
N THR A 1074 17.80 -8.95 -28.20
CA THR A 1074 17.67 -10.41 -28.25
C THR A 1074 16.22 -10.78 -28.51
N SER A 1075 15.95 -12.06 -28.74
CA SER A 1075 14.58 -12.58 -28.78
C SER A 1075 13.81 -12.38 -27.47
N ALA A 1076 14.49 -12.17 -26.34
CA ALA A 1076 13.87 -11.92 -25.04
C ALA A 1076 13.64 -10.42 -24.75
N GLY A 1077 14.14 -9.51 -25.61
CA GLY A 1077 13.99 -8.06 -25.47
C GLY A 1077 15.29 -7.28 -25.57
N LYS A 1078 15.27 -6.06 -25.04
CA LYS A 1078 16.40 -5.12 -25.04
C LYS A 1078 17.41 -5.48 -23.96
N VAL A 1079 18.68 -5.26 -24.27
CA VAL A 1079 19.78 -5.75 -23.46
C VAL A 1079 20.19 -4.72 -22.42
N VAL A 1080 20.38 -5.23 -21.20
CA VAL A 1080 20.94 -4.51 -20.06
C VAL A 1080 22.30 -5.10 -19.72
N ARG A 1081 23.28 -4.24 -19.44
CA ARG A 1081 24.66 -4.59 -19.06
C ARG A 1081 25.01 -4.07 -17.67
N GLY A 1082 26.06 -4.61 -17.07
CA GLY A 1082 26.50 -4.24 -15.71
C GLY A 1082 25.71 -4.97 -14.62
N GLY A 1083 25.75 -4.41 -13.40
CA GLY A 1083 25.01 -4.91 -12.26
C GLY A 1083 24.59 -3.76 -11.34
N SER A 1084 23.76 -4.06 -10.36
CA SER A 1084 23.13 -3.08 -9.47
C SER A 1084 23.53 -3.28 -8.01
N PHE A 1085 23.08 -2.37 -7.14
CA PHE A 1085 23.13 -2.51 -5.67
C PHE A 1085 22.47 -3.81 -5.15
N TYR A 1086 21.75 -4.55 -6.00
CA TYR A 1086 21.07 -5.81 -5.66
C TYR A 1086 21.82 -7.06 -6.14
N ASP A 1087 22.83 -6.89 -6.99
CA ASP A 1087 23.53 -8.00 -7.64
C ASP A 1087 24.77 -8.45 -6.88
N LEU A 1088 25.07 -9.76 -6.97
CA LEU A 1088 26.36 -10.28 -6.50
C LEU A 1088 27.48 -9.93 -7.49
N PRO A 1089 28.76 -9.98 -7.09
CA PRO A 1089 29.87 -9.76 -8.01
C PRO A 1089 29.81 -10.57 -9.31
N ALA A 1090 29.47 -11.86 -9.24
CA ALA A 1090 29.34 -12.71 -10.42
C ALA A 1090 28.28 -12.23 -11.42
N ASP A 1091 27.28 -11.50 -10.92
CA ASP A 1091 26.15 -10.95 -11.64
C ASP A 1091 26.42 -9.51 -12.17
N ALA A 1092 27.60 -8.94 -11.89
CA ALA A 1092 27.98 -7.56 -12.24
C ALA A 1092 29.34 -7.43 -12.99
N SER A 1093 29.89 -8.55 -13.48
CA SER A 1093 31.12 -8.55 -14.28
C SER A 1093 30.97 -7.79 -15.61
N ALA A 1094 32.07 -7.51 -16.30
CA ALA A 1094 32.06 -6.91 -17.64
C ALA A 1094 31.25 -7.73 -18.69
N THR A 1095 30.97 -9.00 -18.39
CA THR A 1095 30.16 -9.91 -19.24
C THR A 1095 28.73 -10.08 -18.76
N ALA A 1096 28.34 -9.44 -17.66
CA ALA A 1096 26.98 -9.48 -17.13
C ALA A 1096 26.01 -8.93 -18.16
N ARG A 1097 24.93 -9.68 -18.40
CA ARG A 1097 23.98 -9.42 -19.48
C ARG A 1097 22.60 -9.94 -19.10
N TYR A 1098 21.61 -9.06 -19.19
CA TYR A 1098 20.19 -9.35 -19.00
C TYR A 1098 19.38 -8.88 -20.20
N ALA A 1099 18.17 -9.40 -20.38
CA ALA A 1099 17.27 -8.97 -21.44
C ALA A 1099 15.86 -8.79 -20.87
N TYR A 1100 15.27 -7.64 -21.18
CA TYR A 1100 13.95 -7.24 -20.70
C TYR A 1100 13.12 -6.61 -21.82
N PRO A 1101 11.78 -6.69 -21.75
CA PRO A 1101 10.92 -5.98 -22.69
C PRO A 1101 11.18 -4.47 -22.70
N ALA A 1102 11.19 -3.85 -23.88
CA ALA A 1102 11.55 -2.44 -24.06
C ALA A 1102 10.66 -1.44 -23.32
N TRP A 1103 9.43 -1.84 -22.99
CA TRP A 1103 8.44 -1.04 -22.28
C TRP A 1103 8.61 -1.06 -20.76
N ARG A 1104 9.37 -2.01 -20.21
CA ARG A 1104 9.45 -2.21 -18.76
C ARG A 1104 10.27 -1.12 -18.07
N GLN A 1105 9.76 -0.65 -16.94
CA GLN A 1105 10.44 0.26 -16.02
C GLN A 1105 10.96 -0.52 -14.81
N LEU A 1106 12.27 -0.75 -14.74
CA LEU A 1106 12.91 -1.57 -13.70
C LEU A 1106 13.49 -0.69 -12.58
N HIS A 1107 13.39 -1.15 -11.33
CA HIS A 1107 13.84 -0.42 -10.14
C HIS A 1107 15.37 -0.28 -9.99
N ASP A 1108 16.13 -1.09 -10.72
CA ASP A 1108 17.57 -1.30 -10.61
C ASP A 1108 18.28 -1.15 -11.95
N VAL A 1109 17.57 -0.61 -12.96
CA VAL A 1109 18.11 -0.33 -14.30
C VAL A 1109 17.97 1.15 -14.62
N GLY A 1110 19.12 1.79 -14.87
CA GLY A 1110 19.23 3.13 -15.44
C GLY A 1110 19.82 3.07 -16.85
N PHE A 1111 20.54 4.12 -17.24
CA PHE A 1111 21.24 4.15 -18.52
C PHE A 1111 22.34 5.21 -18.53
N ARG A 1112 23.24 5.06 -19.51
CA ARG A 1112 24.23 6.07 -19.88
C ARG A 1112 24.12 6.40 -21.36
N VAL A 1113 24.73 7.49 -21.79
CA VAL A 1113 24.66 7.94 -23.19
C VAL A 1113 26.04 7.99 -23.84
N ILE A 1114 26.07 7.77 -25.15
CA ILE A 1114 27.22 8.08 -26.00
C ILE A 1114 26.91 9.28 -26.88
N CYS A 1115 27.93 10.09 -27.15
CA CYS A 1115 27.83 11.28 -27.99
C CYS A 1115 28.91 11.27 -29.08
N GLU A 1116 28.50 11.53 -30.32
CA GLU A 1116 29.38 11.71 -31.46
C GLU A 1116 29.10 13.06 -32.15
N PRO A 1117 30.08 13.67 -32.82
CA PRO A 1117 29.85 14.84 -33.67
C PRO A 1117 28.88 14.47 -34.80
N VAL A 1118 27.89 15.33 -35.09
CA VAL A 1118 26.94 15.09 -36.17
C VAL A 1118 27.68 15.02 -37.51
N ASN A 1119 27.56 13.88 -38.18
CA ASN A 1119 28.08 13.71 -39.53
C ASN A 1119 27.15 14.43 -40.52
N ALA A 1120 27.62 15.48 -41.18
CA ALA A 1120 26.83 16.28 -42.12
C ALA A 1120 26.20 15.47 -43.27
N ALA A 1121 26.71 14.26 -43.54
CA ALA A 1121 26.16 13.34 -44.54
C ALA A 1121 24.92 12.54 -44.07
N ALA A 1122 24.69 12.39 -42.76
CA ALA A 1122 23.61 11.54 -42.22
C ALA A 1122 22.29 12.29 -41.98
N VAL A 1123 22.35 13.63 -41.86
CA VAL A 1123 21.17 14.49 -41.60
C VAL A 1123 20.19 14.52 -42.78
N ALA A 1124 20.61 14.09 -43.97
CA ALA A 1124 19.78 14.09 -45.18
C ALA A 1124 18.81 12.88 -45.28
N ALA A 1125 18.83 11.91 -44.36
CA ALA A 1125 18.16 10.61 -44.55
C ALA A 1125 17.03 10.26 -43.55
N THR A 1126 16.71 11.11 -42.57
CA THR A 1126 15.74 10.74 -41.50
C THR A 1126 14.43 11.54 -41.62
N PRO A 1127 13.26 10.90 -41.85
CA PRO A 1127 11.98 11.61 -41.87
C PRO A 1127 11.51 11.95 -40.44
N PRO A 1128 10.70 13.01 -40.26
CA PRO A 1128 10.25 13.45 -38.94
C PRO A 1128 9.26 12.45 -38.33
N VAL A 1129 9.49 12.09 -37.06
CA VAL A 1129 8.55 11.31 -36.24
C VAL A 1129 7.43 12.24 -35.73
N ALA A 1130 6.18 11.82 -35.92
CA ALA A 1130 5.00 12.58 -35.49
C ALA A 1130 4.89 12.64 -33.96
N ARG A 1131 4.42 13.79 -33.46
CA ARG A 1131 4.28 14.19 -32.05
C ARG A 1131 3.39 13.28 -31.23
#